data_AF-A0A123T2X7-F1
#
_entry.id   AF-A0A123T2X7-F1
#
_cell.length_a   1.000
_cell.length_b   1.000
_cell.length_c   1.000
_cell.angle_alpha   90.00
_cell.angle_beta   90.00
_cell.angle_gamma   90.00
#
_symmetry.space_group_name_H-M   'P 1'
#
loop_
_entity.id
_entity.type
_entity.pdbx_description
1 polymer ?
#
loop_
_entity_poly.entity_id
_entity_poly.type
_entity_poly.pdbx_seq_one_letter_code
_entity_poly.pdbx_strand_id
1 'polypeptide(L)'
;MEVVKDIPELLKYWNYEKNLQFGIDPKNLLTSNRRKYYWACPTCKLEWHGTVKIATERFKEYNTACKNCIRDNNSVLSIRPEILNYIDFNAEDINTIETLLRETLMNAKRVFQYKCPTCRLCWKDYVNSLKLEVKEDGTLCHIDCNENLQKLRYRDVYPSLESIYHVDNNINFDDLTLLENITIHRKWQCNKCEVEFSLSIDKLLNRISRTGSYCIQCNATFDSLLPKTKDNSPLTFLQKEHLDEWSISNIIQSNQFDALTNVGVIWNCNNCKGEYNCSPIEKLSTPCPYCDNKRMLKGFNTLLEKFPQFEVFWDDKNPNTFGDYWQYSKETLSWICPCCNISFLSSPAAIVARINPNGFNNLTCPNFCDWSSFIFKSMVFSEKPIMLQEWSPKNEIAPEKALHHIETKKYIWNCSNCHGEYMSSIPIRKEVEVACPYCRMEKLKPDFNSIGQMYPEIAAYWGSTNEKSPFDYLPNKSNRTHCYIVCPECTLEYQLSLRGLLDAYNYYGLKGLSKICLFCTQKLPIPGVNSLDILKPYLIEEWSSNNKKEMGEYFATSNQIVEWSCRNCKNLYKACINERYENDNACPYCTGAEILRGFNDLQTLYPHLEKEWSAKNKLKCTEYLPTSNYKAIWNCNECKNEYKANICNRIKPNFECPFCSGKIILPLVETEHNLLKEWDYLNNILLADPKTLTKRSKIKVWWICKNNEEHRYMFPINKRILYEYRNKETCSICKGLRRKREHFIQYKK
;
A
#
# COMPACT_ATOMS: atom_id res chain seq x y z
N MET A 1 8.27 -19.77 26.46
CA MET A 1 7.07 -19.04 25.97
C MET A 1 6.93 -17.81 26.83
N GLU A 2 6.78 -16.64 26.21
CA GLU A 2 6.67 -15.35 26.91
C GLU A 2 5.30 -15.19 27.58
N VAL A 3 5.30 -14.75 28.84
CA VAL A 3 4.09 -14.54 29.66
C VAL A 3 3.91 -13.05 29.95
N VAL A 4 2.69 -12.63 30.29
CA VAL A 4 2.36 -11.20 30.50
C VAL A 4 3.22 -10.57 31.61
N LYS A 5 3.71 -11.32 32.61
CA LYS A 5 4.64 -10.79 33.63
C LYS A 5 5.94 -10.22 33.01
N ASP A 6 6.33 -10.72 31.84
CA ASP A 6 7.55 -10.29 31.15
C ASP A 6 7.37 -8.88 30.54
N ILE A 7 6.15 -8.33 30.58
CA ILE A 7 5.79 -6.97 30.16
C ILE A 7 5.00 -6.28 31.30
N PRO A 8 5.67 -5.83 32.38
CA PRO A 8 5.01 -5.32 33.58
C PRO A 8 4.09 -4.13 33.32
N GLU A 9 4.44 -3.28 32.36
CA GLU A 9 3.68 -2.11 31.96
C GLU A 9 2.31 -2.46 31.34
N LEU A 10 2.20 -3.63 30.69
CA LEU A 10 0.93 -4.10 30.14
C LEU A 10 -0.09 -4.44 31.24
N LEU A 11 0.37 -4.82 32.44
CA LEU A 11 -0.50 -5.11 33.59
C LEU A 11 -1.24 -3.87 34.08
N LYS A 12 -0.74 -2.66 33.80
CA LYS A 12 -1.43 -1.39 34.11
C LYS A 12 -2.72 -1.23 33.31
N TYR A 13 -2.86 -1.94 32.19
CA TYR A 13 -4.05 -1.93 31.34
C TYR A 13 -5.07 -3.01 31.74
N TRP A 14 -4.77 -3.87 32.71
CA TRP A 14 -5.67 -4.95 33.12
C TRP A 14 -6.77 -4.43 34.05
N ASN A 15 -8.03 -4.74 33.75
CA ASN A 15 -9.14 -4.40 34.64
C ASN A 15 -9.31 -5.49 35.72
N TYR A 16 -8.75 -5.27 36.90
CA TYR A 16 -8.79 -6.25 38.00
C TYR A 16 -10.21 -6.50 38.53
N GLU A 17 -11.04 -5.47 38.58
CA GLU A 17 -12.42 -5.57 39.09
C GLU A 17 -13.29 -6.47 38.21
N LYS A 18 -13.33 -6.21 36.91
CA LYS A 18 -14.17 -6.97 35.97
C LYS A 18 -13.64 -8.36 35.65
N ASN A 19 -12.35 -8.60 35.86
CA ASN A 19 -11.74 -9.91 35.61
C ASN A 19 -11.69 -10.82 36.85
N LEU A 20 -12.06 -10.34 38.05
CA LEU A 20 -12.14 -11.15 39.28
C LEU A 20 -12.98 -12.43 39.08
N GLN A 21 -14.08 -12.33 38.31
CA GLN A 21 -14.97 -13.46 37.99
C GLN A 21 -14.25 -14.64 37.30
N PHE A 22 -13.10 -14.42 36.67
CA PHE A 22 -12.35 -15.47 36.00
C PHE A 22 -11.35 -16.18 36.91
N GLY A 23 -11.05 -15.64 38.11
CA GLY A 23 -10.16 -16.26 39.09
C GLY A 23 -8.73 -16.51 38.59
N ILE A 24 -8.24 -15.70 37.65
CA ILE A 24 -6.93 -15.89 36.99
C ILE A 24 -6.00 -14.72 37.31
N ASP A 25 -4.77 -15.04 37.71
CA ASP A 25 -3.69 -14.06 37.82
C ASP A 25 -3.16 -13.69 36.41
N PRO A 26 -3.30 -12.42 35.98
CA PRO A 26 -2.85 -11.99 34.66
C PRO A 26 -1.35 -12.21 34.43
N LYS A 27 -0.51 -12.25 35.48
CA LYS A 27 0.94 -12.45 35.37
C LYS A 27 1.30 -13.80 34.72
N ASN A 28 0.47 -14.81 34.92
CA ASN A 28 0.72 -16.17 34.45
C ASN A 28 0.11 -16.46 33.07
N LEU A 29 -0.54 -15.47 32.45
CA LEU A 29 -1.11 -15.63 31.12
C LEU A 29 -0.01 -15.61 30.05
N LEU A 30 -0.08 -16.56 29.12
CA LEU A 30 0.76 -16.54 27.92
C LEU A 30 0.41 -15.33 27.06
N THR A 31 1.42 -14.64 26.52
CA THR A 31 1.24 -13.51 25.59
C THR A 31 0.50 -13.91 24.32
N SER A 32 0.58 -15.19 23.91
CA SER A 32 -0.14 -15.74 22.76
C SER A 32 -1.61 -16.12 23.04
N ASN A 33 -2.10 -15.92 24.27
CA ASN A 33 -3.44 -16.32 24.69
C ASN A 33 -4.53 -15.56 23.91
N ARG A 34 -5.45 -16.33 23.31
CA ARG A 34 -6.55 -15.83 22.47
C ARG A 34 -7.86 -15.64 23.22
N ARG A 35 -7.92 -15.90 24.53
CA ARG A 35 -9.10 -15.66 25.37
C ARG A 35 -9.26 -14.15 25.62
N LYS A 36 -10.50 -13.68 25.65
CA LYS A 36 -10.84 -12.27 25.88
C LYS A 36 -10.98 -11.99 27.37
N TYR A 37 -10.51 -10.82 27.78
CA TYR A 37 -10.59 -10.27 29.12
C TYR A 37 -10.90 -8.79 29.06
N TYR A 38 -11.27 -8.19 30.19
CA TYR A 38 -11.51 -6.76 30.31
C TYR A 38 -10.21 -5.99 30.55
N TRP A 39 -10.06 -4.88 29.85
CA TRP A 39 -8.90 -4.00 29.93
C TRP A 39 -9.39 -2.58 30.19
N ALA A 40 -8.59 -1.76 30.87
CA ALA A 40 -8.87 -0.37 31.17
C ALA A 40 -7.62 0.46 30.91
N CYS A 41 -7.72 1.52 30.10
CA CYS A 41 -6.58 2.36 29.80
C CYS A 41 -6.26 3.29 30.99
N PRO A 42 -5.02 3.30 31.53
CA PRO A 42 -4.66 4.19 32.63
C PRO A 42 -4.72 5.67 32.21
N THR A 43 -4.46 5.97 30.93
CA THR A 43 -4.39 7.32 30.35
C THR A 43 -5.76 7.88 30.00
N CYS A 44 -6.48 7.27 29.06
CA CYS A 44 -7.76 7.80 28.54
C CYS A 44 -9.00 7.20 29.21
N LYS A 45 -8.82 6.34 30.23
CA LYS A 45 -9.90 5.66 30.99
C LYS A 45 -10.85 4.79 30.16
N LEU A 46 -10.57 4.59 28.87
CA LEU A 46 -11.36 3.72 28.01
C LEU A 46 -11.24 2.26 28.48
N GLU A 47 -12.38 1.62 28.67
CA GLU A 47 -12.47 0.19 28.92
C GLU A 47 -12.79 -0.57 27.64
N TRP A 48 -12.19 -1.74 27.45
CA TRP A 48 -12.49 -2.60 26.31
C TRP A 48 -12.39 -4.09 26.65
N HIS A 49 -13.04 -4.94 25.85
CA HIS A 49 -13.00 -6.39 26.00
C HIS A 49 -12.23 -7.02 24.83
N GLY A 50 -11.05 -7.58 25.10
CA GLY A 50 -10.08 -7.96 24.07
C GLY A 50 -9.16 -9.10 24.48
N THR A 51 -8.45 -9.70 23.52
CA THR A 51 -7.55 -10.83 23.79
C THR A 51 -6.18 -10.37 24.31
N VAL A 52 -5.53 -11.22 25.11
CA VAL A 52 -4.16 -10.99 25.59
C VAL A 52 -3.19 -10.83 24.43
N LYS A 53 -3.31 -11.68 23.41
CA LYS A 53 -2.50 -11.59 22.18
C LYS A 53 -2.56 -10.21 21.53
N ILE A 54 -3.76 -9.69 21.27
CA ILE A 54 -3.92 -8.39 20.59
C ILE A 54 -3.43 -7.24 21.48
N ALA A 55 -3.73 -7.28 22.79
CA ALA A 55 -3.26 -6.26 23.72
C ALA A 55 -1.73 -6.24 23.80
N THR A 56 -1.10 -7.41 23.80
CA THR A 56 0.36 -7.57 23.81
C THR A 56 1.01 -7.10 22.52
N GLU A 57 0.49 -7.53 21.36
CA GLU A 57 0.99 -7.11 20.04
C GLU A 57 0.93 -5.58 19.90
N ARG A 58 -0.20 -4.98 20.27
CA ARG A 58 -0.36 -3.51 20.28
C ARG A 58 0.62 -2.82 21.22
N PHE A 59 0.79 -3.35 22.43
CA PHE A 59 1.68 -2.76 23.41
C PHE A 59 3.15 -2.83 22.94
N LYS A 60 3.57 -3.93 22.33
CA LYS A 60 4.93 -4.07 21.78
C LYS A 60 5.17 -3.14 20.59
N GLU A 61 4.18 -2.95 19.73
CA GLU A 61 4.32 -2.15 18.51
C GLU A 61 4.18 -0.64 18.77
N TYR A 62 3.27 -0.23 19.66
CA TYR A 62 2.91 1.18 19.87
C TYR A 62 3.18 1.70 21.29
N ASN A 63 3.78 0.88 22.17
CA ASN A 63 4.00 1.18 23.59
C ASN A 63 2.70 1.50 24.38
N THR A 64 1.54 1.10 23.84
CA THR A 64 0.23 1.20 24.50
C THR A 64 -0.70 0.10 23.99
N ALA A 65 -1.51 -0.48 24.88
CA ALA A 65 -2.49 -1.52 24.52
C ALA A 65 -3.84 -0.92 24.06
N CYS A 66 -4.06 0.36 24.35
CA CYS A 66 -5.32 1.05 24.11
C CYS A 66 -5.41 1.54 22.66
N LYS A 67 -6.39 1.05 21.90
CA LYS A 67 -6.63 1.45 20.51
C LYS A 67 -6.84 2.96 20.35
N ASN A 68 -7.47 3.62 21.32
CA ASN A 68 -7.72 5.06 21.23
C ASN A 68 -6.42 5.86 21.41
N CYS A 69 -5.58 5.49 22.39
CA CYS A 69 -4.26 6.11 22.54
C CYS A 69 -3.34 5.82 21.35
N ILE A 70 -3.45 4.65 20.71
CA ILE A 70 -2.74 4.38 19.45
C ILE A 70 -3.19 5.35 18.35
N ARG A 71 -4.51 5.61 18.25
CA ARG A 71 -5.05 6.56 17.29
C ARG A 71 -4.58 7.99 17.58
N ASP A 72 -4.63 8.41 18.84
CA ASP A 72 -4.21 9.76 19.24
C ASP A 72 -2.69 9.96 19.03
N ASN A 73 -1.86 8.96 19.37
CA ASN A 73 -0.41 8.98 19.14
C ASN A 73 -0.01 8.87 17.67
N ASN A 74 -0.91 8.38 16.80
CA ASN A 74 -0.69 8.26 15.36
C ASN A 74 -1.51 9.27 14.54
N SER A 75 -2.11 10.25 15.21
CA SER A 75 -2.82 11.33 14.55
C SER A 75 -1.86 12.28 13.82
N VAL A 76 -2.39 13.02 12.86
CA VAL A 76 -1.59 13.96 12.08
C VAL A 76 -0.97 15.02 12.98
N LEU A 77 -1.75 15.57 13.93
CA LEU A 77 -1.24 16.61 14.83
C LEU A 77 -0.26 16.11 15.89
N SER A 78 -0.33 14.86 16.30
CA SER A 78 0.64 14.32 17.27
C SER A 78 1.98 13.99 16.62
N ILE A 79 1.98 13.58 15.35
CA ILE A 79 3.21 13.28 14.61
C ILE A 79 3.79 14.54 13.95
N ARG A 80 2.95 15.43 13.42
CA ARG A 80 3.34 16.63 12.67
C ARG A 80 2.49 17.86 13.06
N PRO A 81 2.71 18.45 14.25
CA PRO A 81 1.95 19.62 14.70
C PRO A 81 2.13 20.85 13.79
N GLU A 82 3.33 21.00 13.22
CA GLU A 82 3.71 22.11 12.33
C GLU A 82 2.89 22.18 11.04
N ILE A 83 2.17 21.12 10.69
CA ILE A 83 1.30 21.12 9.51
C ILE A 83 0.25 22.23 9.57
N LEU A 84 -0.16 22.65 10.77
CA LEU A 84 -1.08 23.78 10.97
C LEU A 84 -0.59 25.07 10.35
N ASN A 85 0.73 25.28 10.27
CA ASN A 85 1.29 26.46 9.64
C ASN A 85 1.03 26.50 8.13
N TYR A 86 0.83 25.33 7.52
CA TYR A 86 0.63 25.18 6.09
C TYR A 86 -0.83 25.01 5.68
N ILE A 87 -1.79 24.95 6.61
CA ILE A 87 -3.22 24.82 6.26
C ILE A 87 -3.78 26.16 5.79
N ASP A 88 -4.54 26.17 4.70
CA ASP A 88 -5.22 27.38 4.23
C ASP A 88 -6.56 27.59 4.94
N PHE A 89 -6.58 28.39 6.01
CA PHE A 89 -7.81 28.73 6.74
C PHE A 89 -8.76 29.66 5.97
N ASN A 90 -8.39 30.13 4.77
CA ASN A 90 -9.38 30.76 3.89
C ASN A 90 -10.29 29.73 3.22
N ALA A 91 -9.85 28.47 3.13
CA ALA A 91 -10.57 27.38 2.49
C ALA A 91 -11.02 26.29 3.47
N GLU A 92 -10.28 26.09 4.56
CA GLU A 92 -10.60 25.16 5.65
C GLU A 92 -11.17 25.91 6.86
N ASP A 93 -12.13 25.32 7.56
CA ASP A 93 -12.73 25.94 8.75
C ASP A 93 -11.80 25.83 9.98
N ILE A 94 -11.30 26.98 10.42
CA ILE A 94 -10.35 27.12 11.54
C ILE A 94 -10.86 26.48 12.85
N ASN A 95 -12.18 26.43 13.08
CA ASN A 95 -12.73 25.92 14.33
C ASN A 95 -12.78 24.39 14.38
N THR A 96 -12.85 23.73 13.22
CA THR A 96 -13.04 22.27 13.13
C THR A 96 -11.80 21.54 12.65
N ILE A 97 -10.91 22.22 11.94
CA ILE A 97 -9.73 21.63 11.30
C ILE A 97 -8.72 21.06 12.30
N GLU A 98 -8.54 21.68 13.46
CA GLU A 98 -7.66 21.15 14.49
C GLU A 98 -8.19 19.81 15.02
N THR A 99 -9.47 19.75 15.41
CA THR A 99 -10.14 18.51 15.82
C THR A 99 -10.05 17.45 14.73
N LEU A 100 -10.29 17.84 13.48
CA LEU A 100 -10.21 16.95 12.33
C LEU A 100 -8.80 16.37 12.14
N LEU A 101 -7.74 17.16 12.30
CA LEU A 101 -6.37 16.69 12.21
C LEU A 101 -5.96 15.83 13.42
N ARG A 102 -6.55 16.03 14.60
CA ARG A 102 -6.41 15.14 15.78
C ARG A 102 -7.08 13.79 15.54
N GLU A 103 -8.14 13.74 14.74
CA GLU A 103 -8.86 12.50 14.43
C GLU A 103 -8.32 11.77 13.18
N THR A 104 -7.58 12.47 12.33
CA THR A 104 -7.04 11.93 11.08
C THR A 104 -5.71 11.20 11.33
N LEU A 105 -5.52 10.02 10.72
CA LEU A 105 -4.27 9.26 10.76
C LEU A 105 -3.31 9.71 9.64
N MET A 106 -2.01 9.59 9.85
CA MET A 106 -0.98 9.99 8.86
C MET A 106 -1.13 9.32 7.48
N ASN A 107 -1.63 8.09 7.42
CA ASN A 107 -1.85 7.36 6.17
C ASN A 107 -3.21 7.60 5.51
N ALA A 108 -4.03 8.51 6.06
CA ALA A 108 -5.33 8.82 5.51
C ALA A 108 -5.20 9.52 4.15
N LYS A 109 -6.05 9.14 3.20
CA LYS A 109 -6.12 9.76 1.87
C LYS A 109 -7.06 10.98 1.83
N ARG A 110 -7.26 11.64 2.97
CA ARG A 110 -8.05 12.87 3.02
C ARG A 110 -7.22 14.02 2.44
N VAL A 111 -7.85 14.78 1.55
CA VAL A 111 -7.23 15.94 0.90
C VAL A 111 -7.48 17.17 1.77
N PHE A 112 -6.44 17.97 1.98
CA PHE A 112 -6.47 19.26 2.65
C PHE A 112 -6.02 20.36 1.69
N GLN A 113 -6.50 21.58 1.90
CA GLN A 113 -5.96 22.76 1.22
C GLN A 113 -4.78 23.33 1.99
N TYR A 114 -3.65 23.43 1.31
CA TYR A 114 -2.41 23.94 1.86
C TYR A 114 -2.04 25.29 1.24
N LYS A 115 -1.41 26.13 2.04
CA LYS A 115 -0.78 27.37 1.64
C LYS A 115 0.54 27.55 2.36
N CYS A 116 1.61 27.75 1.60
CA CYS A 116 2.95 27.93 2.18
C CYS A 116 3.07 29.32 2.82
N PRO A 117 3.49 29.43 4.10
CA PRO A 117 3.70 30.72 4.77
C PRO A 117 4.69 31.65 4.07
N THR A 118 5.74 31.09 3.47
CA THR A 118 6.85 31.86 2.89
C THR A 118 6.62 32.19 1.41
N CYS A 119 6.41 31.21 0.54
CA CYS A 119 6.21 31.47 -0.89
C CYS A 119 4.74 31.77 -1.28
N ARG A 120 3.80 31.62 -0.35
CA ARG A 120 2.35 31.87 -0.55
C ARG A 120 1.69 30.99 -1.62
N LEU A 121 2.37 29.95 -2.11
CA LEU A 121 1.81 28.99 -3.06
C LEU A 121 0.68 28.19 -2.40
N CYS A 122 -0.43 28.02 -3.13
CA CYS A 122 -1.56 27.19 -2.71
C CYS A 122 -1.55 25.85 -3.45
N TRP A 123 -1.87 24.75 -2.77
CA TRP A 123 -2.07 23.43 -3.39
C TRP A 123 -3.04 22.57 -2.60
N LYS A 124 -3.49 21.46 -3.19
CA LYS A 124 -4.36 20.47 -2.54
C LYS A 124 -3.64 19.13 -2.53
N ASP A 125 -3.52 18.50 -1.37
CA ASP A 125 -2.86 17.21 -1.25
C ASP A 125 -3.30 16.42 0.00
N TYR A 126 -2.84 15.18 0.12
CA TYR A 126 -2.93 14.39 1.35
C TYR A 126 -1.77 14.70 2.30
N VAL A 127 -1.89 14.30 3.57
CA VAL A 127 -0.91 14.66 4.63
C VAL A 127 0.50 14.12 4.37
N ASN A 128 0.63 12.92 3.79
CA ASN A 128 1.90 12.36 3.33
C ASN A 128 2.37 12.93 1.98
N SER A 129 2.01 14.18 1.68
CA SER A 129 2.35 14.88 0.43
C SER A 129 3.83 14.76 0.08
N LEU A 130 4.11 14.63 -1.21
CA LEU A 130 5.47 14.71 -1.78
C LEU A 130 6.00 16.15 -1.85
N LYS A 131 5.23 17.17 -1.42
CA LYS A 131 5.62 18.58 -1.45
C LYS A 131 6.03 19.14 -0.08
N LEU A 132 5.83 18.41 1.00
CA LEU A 132 6.27 18.80 2.34
C LEU A 132 7.30 17.80 2.86
N GLU A 133 8.51 18.28 3.12
CA GLU A 133 9.63 17.49 3.64
C GLU A 133 9.92 17.87 5.10
N VAL A 134 10.38 16.89 5.88
CA VAL A 134 10.86 17.12 7.25
C VAL A 134 12.37 17.17 7.20
N LYS A 135 12.96 18.29 7.61
CA LYS A 135 14.42 18.49 7.66
C LYS A 135 15.05 17.73 8.82
N GLU A 136 16.38 17.62 8.80
CA GLU A 136 17.16 16.98 9.86
C GLU A 136 16.93 17.61 11.25
N ASP A 137 16.59 18.90 11.31
CA ASP A 137 16.24 19.62 12.55
C ASP A 137 14.78 19.42 13.00
N GLY A 138 14.02 18.58 12.29
CA GLY A 138 12.62 18.27 12.58
C GLY A 138 11.61 19.26 11.98
N THR A 139 12.07 20.34 11.33
CA THR A 139 11.19 21.36 10.76
C THR A 139 10.55 20.92 9.46
N LEU A 140 9.27 21.25 9.27
CA LEU A 140 8.49 20.97 8.08
C LEU A 140 8.67 22.10 7.05
N CYS A 141 9.16 21.76 5.85
CA CYS A 141 9.37 22.71 4.75
C CYS A 141 8.61 22.31 3.47
N HIS A 142 8.17 23.31 2.72
CA HIS A 142 7.69 23.13 1.35
C HIS A 142 8.89 22.94 0.41
N ILE A 143 8.89 21.87 -0.37
CA ILE A 143 9.95 21.54 -1.35
C ILE A 143 9.98 22.62 -2.45
N ASP A 144 11.18 22.95 -2.92
CA ASP A 144 11.45 24.04 -3.88
C ASP A 144 11.05 25.44 -3.37
N CYS A 145 10.81 25.59 -2.08
CA CYS A 145 10.60 26.89 -1.44
C CYS A 145 11.92 27.45 -0.91
N ASN A 146 12.10 28.77 -0.92
CA ASN A 146 13.33 29.43 -0.46
C ASN A 146 13.61 29.14 1.03
N GLU A 147 14.43 28.11 1.26
CA GLU A 147 14.57 27.41 2.54
C GLU A 147 15.15 28.26 3.67
N ASN A 148 15.80 29.37 3.32
CA ASN A 148 16.51 30.23 4.25
C ASN A 148 15.62 31.29 4.93
N LEU A 149 14.35 31.43 4.54
CA LEU A 149 13.47 32.49 5.03
C LEU A 149 12.59 32.11 6.23
N GLN A 150 12.47 30.82 6.54
CA GLN A 150 11.51 30.32 7.52
C GLN A 150 11.78 30.79 8.95
N LYS A 151 13.05 31.05 9.30
CA LYS A 151 13.48 31.51 10.64
C LYS A 151 13.53 33.04 10.79
N LEU A 152 13.19 33.78 9.73
CA LEU A 152 13.21 35.24 9.75
C LEU A 152 11.93 35.80 10.36
N ARG A 153 12.03 37.03 10.89
CA ARG A 153 10.90 37.74 11.48
C ARG A 153 10.26 38.69 10.48
N TYR A 154 8.96 38.93 10.65
CA TYR A 154 8.22 39.89 9.84
C TYR A 154 8.75 41.32 10.01
N ARG A 155 9.30 41.68 11.18
CA ARG A 155 9.99 42.97 11.35
C ARG A 155 11.23 43.11 10.47
N ASP A 156 11.94 42.03 10.20
CA ASP A 156 13.17 42.09 9.40
C ASP A 156 12.85 42.15 7.89
N VAL A 157 11.76 41.48 7.47
CA VAL A 157 11.41 41.31 6.05
C VAL A 157 10.36 42.30 5.56
N TYR A 158 9.35 42.60 6.38
CA TYR A 158 8.27 43.55 6.10
C TYR A 158 8.10 44.60 7.23
N PRO A 159 9.16 45.34 7.61
CA PRO A 159 9.09 46.33 8.68
C PRO A 159 7.97 47.38 8.50
N SER A 160 7.56 47.71 7.27
CA SER A 160 6.46 48.66 7.04
C SER A 160 5.13 48.21 7.66
N LEU A 161 4.89 46.89 7.78
CA LEU A 161 3.67 46.36 8.38
C LEU A 161 3.55 46.68 9.87
N GLU A 162 4.66 46.93 10.57
CA GLU A 162 4.66 47.29 11.99
C GLU A 162 3.79 48.53 12.25
N SER A 163 3.87 49.53 11.37
CA SER A 163 3.15 50.80 11.53
C SER A 163 1.63 50.68 11.52
N ILE A 164 1.10 49.53 11.08
CA ILE A 164 -0.34 49.27 10.98
C ILE A 164 -0.78 48.04 11.79
N TYR A 165 0.13 47.41 12.54
CA TYR A 165 -0.16 46.22 13.34
C TYR A 165 -0.80 46.63 14.68
N HIS A 166 -1.99 46.10 14.97
CA HIS A 166 -2.71 46.48 16.19
C HIS A 166 -2.15 45.76 17.44
N VAL A 167 -2.17 46.42 18.59
CA VAL A 167 -1.60 45.90 19.86
C VAL A 167 -2.39 44.71 20.41
N ASP A 168 -3.71 44.67 20.19
CA ASP A 168 -4.59 43.57 20.65
C ASP A 168 -4.40 42.20 19.95
N ASN A 169 -3.40 42.04 19.09
CA ASN A 169 -3.13 40.73 18.51
C ASN A 169 -2.53 39.79 19.56
N ASN A 170 -2.81 38.49 19.46
CA ASN A 170 -2.31 37.48 20.39
C ASN A 170 -0.77 37.31 20.37
N ILE A 171 -0.11 37.82 19.33
CA ILE A 171 1.34 37.75 19.12
C ILE A 171 1.82 39.15 18.80
N ASN A 172 2.88 39.60 19.49
CA ASN A 172 3.55 40.86 19.19
C ASN A 172 4.21 40.79 17.80
N PHE A 173 4.22 41.89 17.07
CA PHE A 173 4.86 41.97 15.76
C PHE A 173 6.36 41.59 15.80
N ASP A 174 7.01 41.87 16.93
CA ASP A 174 8.39 41.48 17.25
C ASP A 174 8.69 39.98 17.16
N ASP A 175 7.70 39.18 17.57
CA ASP A 175 7.82 37.73 17.70
C ASP A 175 7.25 37.00 16.47
N LEU A 176 6.62 37.74 15.56
CA LEU A 176 5.95 37.21 14.37
C LEU A 176 6.98 36.72 13.34
N THR A 177 7.00 35.41 13.09
CA THR A 177 7.93 34.78 12.14
C THR A 177 7.29 34.43 10.79
N LEU A 178 8.11 34.28 9.75
CA LEU A 178 7.65 33.86 8.41
C LEU A 178 7.18 32.39 8.34
N LEU A 179 7.36 31.61 9.40
CA LEU A 179 6.82 30.25 9.52
C LEU A 179 5.36 30.25 9.99
N GLU A 180 4.87 31.33 10.60
CA GLU A 180 3.50 31.38 11.10
C GLU A 180 2.46 31.33 9.98
N ASN A 181 1.31 30.72 10.27
CA ASN A 181 0.23 30.62 9.29
C ASN A 181 -0.27 32.01 8.86
N ILE A 182 -0.03 32.35 7.60
CA ILE A 182 -0.37 33.64 6.98
C ILE A 182 -1.86 33.83 6.72
N THR A 183 -2.67 32.80 6.91
CA THR A 183 -4.13 32.80 6.67
C THR A 183 -4.94 33.08 7.95
N ILE A 184 -4.30 33.10 9.12
CA ILE A 184 -4.93 33.50 10.38
C ILE A 184 -5.23 35.01 10.33
N HIS A 185 -6.45 35.38 10.72
CA HIS A 185 -6.89 36.76 10.82
C HIS A 185 -6.16 37.52 11.94
N ARG A 186 -5.68 38.72 11.62
CA ARG A 186 -5.05 39.65 12.56
C ARG A 186 -5.77 40.99 12.52
N LYS A 187 -5.73 41.71 13.64
CA LYS A 187 -6.23 43.07 13.77
C LYS A 187 -5.18 44.06 13.25
N TRP A 188 -5.63 45.02 12.46
CA TRP A 188 -4.80 46.07 11.86
C TRP A 188 -5.48 47.42 12.10
N GLN A 189 -4.68 48.48 12.17
CA GLN A 189 -5.17 49.85 12.28
C GLN A 189 -4.46 50.72 11.26
N CYS A 190 -5.23 51.47 10.46
CA CYS A 190 -4.64 52.39 9.50
C CYS A 190 -3.94 53.54 10.21
N ASN A 191 -2.64 53.71 10.02
CA ASN A 191 -1.87 54.85 10.56
C ASN A 191 -2.24 56.23 9.95
N LYS A 192 -3.04 56.28 8.88
CA LYS A 192 -3.48 57.55 8.26
C LYS A 192 -4.90 57.97 8.66
N CYS A 193 -5.83 57.02 8.79
CA CYS A 193 -7.24 57.31 9.06
C CYS A 193 -7.79 56.59 10.30
N GLU A 194 -6.94 55.90 11.06
CA GLU A 194 -7.22 55.22 12.34
C GLU A 194 -8.27 54.11 12.30
N VAL A 195 -8.85 53.80 11.14
CA VAL A 195 -9.82 52.73 10.96
C VAL A 195 -9.17 51.37 11.24
N GLU A 196 -9.80 50.63 12.14
CA GLU A 196 -9.46 49.24 12.43
C GLU A 196 -10.09 48.27 11.42
N PHE A 197 -9.36 47.22 11.07
CA PHE A 197 -9.85 46.15 10.21
C PHE A 197 -9.19 44.81 10.54
N SER A 198 -9.86 43.71 10.19
CA SER A 198 -9.34 42.35 10.43
C SER A 198 -9.09 41.62 9.12
N LEU A 199 -7.84 41.20 8.91
CA LEU A 199 -7.40 40.45 7.72
C LEU A 199 -6.26 39.52 8.07
N SER A 200 -6.15 38.44 7.31
CA SER A 200 -4.94 37.64 7.30
C SER A 200 -3.80 38.37 6.57
N ILE A 201 -2.55 38.07 6.93
CA ILE A 201 -1.37 38.66 6.30
C ILE A 201 -1.40 38.41 4.80
N ASP A 202 -1.77 37.20 4.38
CA ASP A 202 -1.92 36.86 2.96
C ASP A 202 -2.92 37.78 2.24
N LYS A 203 -4.12 37.98 2.80
CA LYS A 203 -5.14 38.86 2.21
C LYS A 203 -4.67 40.31 2.18
N LEU A 204 -3.93 40.76 3.19
CA LEU A 204 -3.38 42.10 3.24
C LEU A 204 -2.31 42.33 2.16
N LEU A 205 -1.33 41.43 2.04
CA LEU A 205 -0.30 41.49 1.01
C LEU A 205 -0.90 41.39 -0.40
N ASN A 206 -1.90 40.52 -0.59
CA ASN A 206 -2.61 40.41 -1.87
C ASN A 206 -3.39 41.67 -2.20
N ARG A 207 -4.01 42.33 -1.21
CA ARG A 207 -4.65 43.63 -1.41
C ARG A 207 -3.63 44.67 -1.87
N ILE A 208 -2.54 44.84 -1.11
CA ILE A 208 -1.47 45.79 -1.41
C ILE A 208 -0.93 45.57 -2.84
N SER A 209 -0.69 44.31 -3.22
CA SER A 209 -0.21 43.98 -4.58
C SER A 209 -1.19 44.31 -5.71
N ARG A 210 -2.51 44.27 -5.46
CA ARG A 210 -3.55 44.48 -6.48
C ARG A 210 -4.00 45.92 -6.59
N THR A 211 -4.16 46.61 -5.46
CA THR A 211 -4.71 47.97 -5.41
C THR A 211 -3.63 49.02 -5.17
N GLY A 212 -2.41 48.60 -4.81
CA GLY A 212 -1.33 49.49 -4.36
C GLY A 212 -1.49 49.95 -2.91
N SER A 213 -2.65 49.73 -2.28
CA SER A 213 -3.03 50.28 -0.97
C SER A 213 -3.39 49.20 0.06
N TYR A 214 -3.10 49.44 1.34
CA TYR A 214 -3.52 48.55 2.43
C TYR A 214 -4.90 48.91 2.99
N CYS A 215 -5.27 50.20 2.99
CA CYS A 215 -6.54 50.69 3.53
C CYS A 215 -7.53 51.04 2.41
N ILE A 216 -8.74 50.47 2.46
CA ILE A 216 -9.80 50.73 1.46
C ILE A 216 -10.50 52.08 1.71
N GLN A 217 -10.54 52.55 2.97
CA GLN A 217 -11.27 53.77 3.35
C GLN A 217 -10.59 55.05 2.85
N CYS A 218 -9.25 55.10 2.91
CA CYS A 218 -8.47 56.28 2.53
C CYS A 218 -7.39 56.00 1.47
N ASN A 219 -7.36 54.81 0.88
CA ASN A 219 -6.35 54.38 -0.10
C ASN A 219 -4.89 54.55 0.38
N ALA A 220 -4.64 54.34 1.67
CA ALA A 220 -3.31 54.52 2.23
C ALA A 220 -2.28 53.49 1.72
N THR A 221 -1.06 53.98 1.51
CA THR A 221 0.14 53.31 0.99
C THR A 221 1.35 53.58 1.91
N PHE A 222 2.40 52.77 1.80
CA PHE A 222 3.62 52.93 2.60
C PHE A 222 4.59 53.92 1.95
N ASP A 223 4.30 55.21 2.08
CA ASP A 223 5.06 56.28 1.40
C ASP A 223 6.23 56.83 2.24
N SER A 224 6.46 56.27 3.43
CA SER A 224 7.48 56.74 4.38
C SER A 224 8.71 55.83 4.36
N LEU A 225 9.89 56.44 4.41
CA LEU A 225 11.15 55.72 4.51
C LEU A 225 11.29 55.07 5.89
N LEU A 226 11.89 53.88 5.92
CA LEU A 226 12.22 53.22 7.18
C LEU A 226 13.38 53.96 7.89
N PRO A 227 13.46 53.87 9.23
CA PRO A 227 14.58 54.41 10.00
C PRO A 227 15.91 53.84 9.51
N LYS A 228 16.99 54.64 9.54
CA LYS A 228 18.34 54.14 9.24
C LYS A 228 18.79 53.17 10.34
N THR A 229 18.63 51.87 10.11
CA THR A 229 19.13 50.81 10.98
C THR A 229 20.54 50.37 10.55
N LYS A 230 21.32 49.79 11.48
CA LYS A 230 22.66 49.25 11.21
C LYS A 230 22.65 47.84 10.58
N ASP A 231 21.47 47.26 10.41
CA ASP A 231 21.29 45.88 9.94
C ASP A 231 21.07 45.80 8.41
N ASN A 232 21.18 44.57 7.89
CA ASN A 232 21.00 44.23 6.47
C ASN A 232 19.71 44.81 5.91
N SER A 233 19.72 45.22 4.62
CA SER A 233 18.53 45.75 3.96
C SER A 233 17.39 44.73 3.94
N PRO A 234 16.14 45.07 4.33
CA PRO A 234 14.99 44.17 4.25
C PRO A 234 14.78 43.54 2.86
N LEU A 235 15.18 44.25 1.81
CA LEU A 235 15.12 43.78 0.42
C LEU A 235 16.00 42.53 0.18
N THR A 236 17.04 42.29 1.00
CA THR A 236 17.92 41.10 0.87
C THR A 236 17.18 39.78 1.06
N PHE A 237 16.09 39.77 1.83
CA PHE A 237 15.45 38.52 2.25
C PHE A 237 14.50 37.95 1.19
N LEU A 238 13.79 38.79 0.46
CA LEU A 238 12.83 38.29 -0.54
C LEU A 238 13.50 38.08 -1.90
N GLN A 239 14.42 38.97 -2.28
CA GLN A 239 14.98 39.04 -3.63
C GLN A 239 16.40 39.62 -3.58
N LYS A 240 17.37 38.79 -3.19
CA LYS A 240 18.79 39.17 -3.14
C LYS A 240 19.27 39.74 -4.49
N GLU A 241 18.75 39.19 -5.58
CA GLU A 241 19.08 39.55 -6.97
C GLU A 241 18.59 40.96 -7.33
N HIS A 242 17.56 41.48 -6.66
CA HIS A 242 17.08 42.84 -6.91
C HIS A 242 18.01 43.90 -6.32
N LEU A 243 18.80 43.58 -5.29
CA LEU A 243 19.82 44.49 -4.78
C LEU A 243 20.99 44.65 -5.76
N ASP A 244 21.28 43.63 -6.56
CA ASP A 244 22.27 43.75 -7.64
C ASP A 244 21.82 44.79 -8.69
N GLU A 245 20.50 45.02 -8.80
CA GLU A 245 19.90 46.03 -9.67
C GLU A 245 19.73 47.40 -8.98
N TRP A 246 20.16 47.58 -7.73
CA TRP A 246 20.05 48.87 -7.04
C TRP A 246 21.01 49.89 -7.67
N SER A 247 20.50 51.01 -8.19
CA SER A 247 21.36 52.01 -8.83
C SER A 247 22.20 52.78 -7.80
N ILE A 248 23.48 52.99 -8.13
CA ILE A 248 24.38 53.90 -7.40
C ILE A 248 23.93 55.36 -7.48
N SER A 249 23.05 55.69 -8.43
CA SER A 249 22.44 57.02 -8.60
C SER A 249 21.45 57.36 -7.47
N ASN A 250 21.02 56.38 -6.67
CA ASN A 250 20.13 56.62 -5.53
C ASN A 250 20.88 57.32 -4.39
N ILE A 251 20.35 58.47 -3.94
CA ILE A 251 20.85 59.20 -2.78
C ILE A 251 20.49 58.49 -1.45
N ILE A 252 19.46 57.65 -1.48
CA ILE A 252 18.89 56.95 -0.32
C ILE A 252 19.46 55.52 -0.25
N GLN A 253 19.72 55.02 0.96
CA GLN A 253 20.25 53.68 1.17
C GLN A 253 19.16 52.61 1.07
N SER A 254 19.51 51.43 0.54
CA SER A 254 18.57 50.31 0.33
C SER A 254 18.02 49.71 1.62
N ASN A 255 18.65 49.94 2.78
CA ASN A 255 18.14 49.49 4.09
C ASN A 255 16.96 50.31 4.61
N GLN A 256 16.61 51.42 3.95
CA GLN A 256 15.46 52.24 4.29
C GLN A 256 14.16 51.81 3.58
N PHE A 257 14.19 50.68 2.87
CA PHE A 257 13.09 50.17 2.06
C PHE A 257 12.84 48.70 2.38
N ASP A 258 11.57 48.32 2.38
CA ASP A 258 11.13 46.94 2.27
C ASP A 258 10.37 46.71 0.96
N ALA A 259 9.91 45.48 0.73
CA ALA A 259 9.22 45.11 -0.50
C ALA A 259 7.81 45.74 -0.66
N LEU A 260 7.28 46.42 0.36
CA LEU A 260 5.96 47.06 0.35
C LEU A 260 6.04 48.58 0.24
N THR A 261 7.24 49.13 0.40
CA THR A 261 7.50 50.57 0.34
C THR A 261 7.12 51.10 -1.05
N ASN A 262 6.30 52.16 -1.07
CA ASN A 262 5.77 52.78 -2.28
C ASN A 262 6.47 54.11 -2.59
N VAL A 263 7.80 54.08 -2.62
CA VAL A 263 8.63 55.24 -2.94
C VAL A 263 9.49 54.89 -4.15
N GLY A 264 9.44 55.74 -5.18
CA GLY A 264 10.18 55.52 -6.42
C GLY A 264 11.69 55.52 -6.19
N VAL A 265 12.36 54.47 -6.63
CA VAL A 265 13.83 54.36 -6.61
C VAL A 265 14.33 53.96 -8.00
N ILE A 266 15.60 54.26 -8.23
CA ILE A 266 16.25 54.04 -9.51
C ILE A 266 16.86 52.63 -9.53
N TRP A 267 16.53 51.84 -10.54
CA TRP A 267 17.03 50.49 -10.75
C TRP A 267 17.83 50.39 -12.04
N ASN A 268 18.92 49.64 -12.00
CA ASN A 268 19.72 49.26 -13.15
C ASN A 268 19.46 47.80 -13.50
N CYS A 269 18.75 47.54 -14.59
CA CYS A 269 18.43 46.16 -14.95
C CYS A 269 19.70 45.37 -15.27
N ASN A 270 19.82 44.17 -14.70
CA ASN A 270 20.99 43.32 -14.92
C ASN A 270 21.11 42.82 -16.36
N ASN A 271 19.98 42.65 -17.05
CA ASN A 271 19.91 42.14 -18.42
C ASN A 271 20.22 43.22 -19.46
N CYS A 272 19.48 44.33 -19.45
CA CYS A 272 19.61 45.38 -20.47
C CYS A 272 20.56 46.51 -20.10
N LYS A 273 21.03 46.56 -18.84
CA LYS A 273 21.82 47.66 -18.26
C LYS A 273 21.14 49.03 -18.33
N GLY A 274 19.84 49.06 -18.62
CA GLY A 274 19.03 50.28 -18.63
C GLY A 274 18.63 50.73 -17.23
N GLU A 275 18.70 52.03 -16.99
CA GLU A 275 18.29 52.67 -15.75
C GLU A 275 16.80 53.08 -15.83
N TYR A 276 15.99 52.71 -14.83
CA TYR A 276 14.57 53.04 -14.77
C TYR A 276 14.08 53.28 -13.34
N ASN A 277 13.04 54.10 -13.17
CA ASN A 277 12.46 54.41 -11.87
C ASN A 277 11.17 53.62 -11.65
N CYS A 278 11.08 52.90 -10.54
CA CYS A 278 9.84 52.34 -9.99
C CYS A 278 9.98 52.10 -8.49
N SER A 279 8.87 51.96 -7.77
CA SER A 279 8.92 51.60 -6.35
C SER A 279 9.25 50.10 -6.15
N PRO A 280 9.80 49.70 -4.99
CA PRO A 280 10.05 48.29 -4.67
C PRO A 280 8.83 47.39 -4.86
N ILE A 281 7.64 47.87 -4.47
CA ILE A 281 6.37 47.15 -4.66
C ILE A 281 6.00 46.99 -6.15
N GLU A 282 6.20 48.02 -6.97
CA GLU A 282 5.96 47.94 -8.42
C GLU A 282 6.92 46.95 -9.09
N LYS A 283 8.18 46.89 -8.65
CA LYS A 283 9.19 45.96 -9.19
C LYS A 283 8.80 44.48 -9.02
N LEU A 284 7.98 44.14 -8.02
CA LEU A 284 7.47 42.77 -7.84
C LEU A 284 6.49 42.34 -8.94
N SER A 285 5.80 43.29 -9.58
CA SER A 285 4.72 43.02 -10.52
C SER A 285 5.00 43.51 -11.94
N THR A 286 5.93 44.46 -12.10
CA THR A 286 6.27 45.06 -13.38
C THR A 286 7.70 44.69 -13.78
N PRO A 287 7.89 43.98 -14.91
CA PRO A 287 9.22 43.70 -15.43
C PRO A 287 9.90 44.99 -15.92
N CYS A 288 11.23 44.93 -16.09
CA CYS A 288 12.00 46.05 -16.66
C CYS A 288 11.35 46.56 -17.95
N PRO A 289 11.06 47.88 -18.07
CA PRO A 289 10.32 48.45 -19.20
C PRO A 289 11.03 48.28 -20.55
N TYR A 290 12.35 48.11 -20.54
CA TYR A 290 13.14 47.90 -21.76
C TYR A 290 13.11 46.43 -22.20
N CYS A 291 13.30 45.49 -21.26
CA CYS A 291 13.20 44.05 -21.51
C CYS A 291 11.79 43.64 -21.93
N ASP A 292 10.77 44.24 -21.31
CA ASP A 292 9.35 44.06 -21.61
C ASP A 292 8.86 44.90 -22.80
N ASN A 293 9.78 45.51 -23.57
CA ASN A 293 9.46 46.20 -24.82
C ASN A 293 8.44 47.36 -24.69
N LYS A 294 8.25 47.90 -23.48
CA LYS A 294 7.40 49.08 -23.22
C LYS A 294 8.12 50.39 -23.54
N ARG A 295 9.44 50.41 -23.44
CA ARG A 295 10.30 51.58 -23.75
C ARG A 295 11.53 51.16 -24.57
N MET A 296 12.02 52.07 -25.41
CA MET A 296 13.24 51.86 -26.19
C MET A 296 14.48 52.19 -25.33
N LEU A 297 15.52 51.36 -25.45
CA LEU A 297 16.86 51.57 -24.92
C LEU A 297 17.86 51.40 -26.07
N LYS A 298 18.62 52.46 -26.34
CA LYS A 298 19.63 52.46 -27.40
C LYS A 298 20.72 51.43 -27.08
N GLY A 299 21.11 50.63 -28.07
CA GLY A 299 22.08 49.54 -27.91
C GLY A 299 21.54 48.29 -27.20
N PHE A 300 20.21 48.15 -27.05
CA PHE A 300 19.61 46.93 -26.49
C PHE A 300 18.40 46.40 -27.28
N ASN A 301 17.35 47.23 -27.45
CA ASN A 301 16.11 46.78 -28.10
C ASN A 301 15.74 47.60 -29.34
N THR A 302 16.75 48.20 -29.98
CA THR A 302 16.62 48.92 -31.25
C THR A 302 16.49 47.94 -32.42
N LEU A 303 16.18 48.47 -33.61
CA LEU A 303 16.14 47.67 -34.84
C LEU A 303 17.50 47.06 -35.15
N LEU A 304 18.59 47.80 -34.93
CA LEU A 304 19.95 47.30 -35.13
C LEU A 304 20.25 46.06 -34.28
N GLU A 305 19.87 46.08 -33.01
CA GLU A 305 20.17 44.97 -32.10
C GLU A 305 19.22 43.77 -32.27
N LYS A 306 17.91 44.03 -32.46
CA LYS A 306 16.91 42.95 -32.56
C LYS A 306 16.67 42.44 -33.97
N PHE A 307 16.89 43.28 -34.97
CA PHE A 307 16.62 42.99 -36.36
C PHE A 307 17.73 43.51 -37.30
N PRO A 308 19.02 43.20 -37.03
CA PRO A 308 20.15 43.69 -37.85
C PRO A 308 19.98 43.33 -39.33
N GLN A 309 19.30 42.22 -39.63
CA GLN A 309 19.01 41.79 -40.98
C GLN A 309 18.15 42.76 -41.80
N PHE A 310 17.43 43.68 -41.16
CA PHE A 310 16.62 44.66 -41.88
C PHE A 310 17.42 45.89 -42.30
N GLU A 311 18.68 46.02 -41.86
CA GLU A 311 19.58 47.10 -42.26
C GLU A 311 19.81 47.14 -43.77
N VAL A 312 19.82 45.98 -44.45
CA VAL A 312 19.96 45.90 -45.92
C VAL A 312 18.82 46.59 -46.68
N PHE A 313 17.68 46.82 -46.02
CA PHE A 313 16.53 47.53 -46.60
C PHE A 313 16.54 49.02 -46.26
N TRP A 314 17.51 49.51 -45.48
CA TRP A 314 17.56 50.88 -45.03
C TRP A 314 17.90 51.85 -46.16
N ASP A 315 17.22 52.99 -46.18
CA ASP A 315 17.56 54.11 -47.07
C ASP A 315 18.32 55.18 -46.27
N ASP A 316 19.55 55.49 -46.70
CA ASP A 316 20.41 56.50 -46.07
C ASP A 316 19.84 57.93 -46.14
N LYS A 317 18.76 58.15 -46.91
CA LYS A 317 18.01 59.42 -46.93
C LYS A 317 17.19 59.67 -45.67
N ASN A 318 17.06 58.68 -44.79
CA ASN A 318 16.33 58.83 -43.53
C ASN A 318 17.04 59.82 -42.58
N PRO A 319 16.29 60.52 -41.71
CA PRO A 319 16.84 61.59 -40.87
C PRO A 319 17.80 61.11 -39.78
N ASN A 320 17.64 59.88 -39.28
CA ASN A 320 18.51 59.26 -38.27
C ASN A 320 19.02 57.90 -38.76
N THR A 321 19.84 57.23 -37.97
CA THR A 321 20.39 55.90 -38.34
C THR A 321 19.40 54.78 -38.03
N PHE A 322 19.59 53.60 -38.64
CA PHE A 322 18.78 52.41 -38.38
C PHE A 322 18.69 52.04 -36.88
N GLY A 323 19.79 52.22 -36.15
CA GLY A 323 19.89 51.95 -34.72
C GLY A 323 19.17 52.95 -33.81
N ASP A 324 18.63 54.05 -34.34
CA ASP A 324 17.86 55.03 -33.56
C ASP A 324 16.37 54.70 -33.47
N TYR A 325 15.94 53.64 -34.17
CA TYR A 325 14.54 53.19 -34.22
C TYR A 325 14.39 51.80 -33.59
N TRP A 326 13.15 51.38 -33.35
CA TRP A 326 12.81 50.06 -32.80
C TRP A 326 11.49 49.53 -33.41
N GLN A 327 11.12 48.31 -33.08
CA GLN A 327 9.97 47.62 -33.68
C GLN A 327 8.59 48.26 -33.43
N TYR A 328 8.48 49.26 -32.57
CA TYR A 328 7.22 50.00 -32.33
C TYR A 328 7.25 51.44 -32.83
N SER A 329 8.34 51.86 -33.50
CA SER A 329 8.39 53.17 -34.16
C SER A 329 7.30 53.28 -35.22
N LYS A 330 6.48 54.33 -35.10
CA LYS A 330 5.33 54.60 -35.99
C LYS A 330 5.63 55.62 -37.09
N GLU A 331 6.79 56.27 -37.03
CA GLU A 331 7.23 57.24 -38.02
C GLU A 331 7.38 56.59 -39.40
N THR A 332 7.01 57.33 -40.44
CA THR A 332 7.12 56.87 -41.83
C THR A 332 8.54 57.14 -42.34
N LEU A 333 9.27 56.08 -42.68
CA LEU A 333 10.66 56.12 -43.13
C LEU A 333 10.77 55.54 -44.54
N SER A 334 11.83 55.91 -45.25
CA SER A 334 12.17 55.37 -46.58
C SER A 334 12.93 54.06 -46.45
N TRP A 335 12.58 53.09 -47.28
CA TRP A 335 13.20 51.77 -47.34
C TRP A 335 13.50 51.43 -48.79
N ILE A 336 14.63 50.80 -49.08
CA ILE A 336 15.02 50.36 -50.41
C ILE A 336 14.95 48.84 -50.44
N CYS A 337 14.24 48.27 -51.40
CA CYS A 337 14.28 46.82 -51.59
C CYS A 337 15.55 46.42 -52.36
N PRO A 338 16.44 45.61 -51.79
CA PRO A 338 17.68 45.18 -52.46
C PRO A 338 17.48 44.20 -53.63
N CYS A 339 16.29 43.62 -53.82
CA CYS A 339 15.98 42.79 -55.00
C CYS A 339 15.56 43.63 -56.23
N CYS A 340 14.77 44.68 -56.00
CA CYS A 340 14.11 45.48 -57.05
C CYS A 340 14.65 46.92 -57.14
N ASN A 341 15.49 47.35 -56.19
CA ASN A 341 16.01 48.71 -55.97
C ASN A 341 14.94 49.82 -55.89
N ILE A 342 13.68 49.46 -55.62
CA ILE A 342 12.61 50.44 -55.43
C ILE A 342 12.61 50.94 -54.01
N SER A 343 12.56 52.27 -53.86
CA SER A 343 12.31 52.96 -52.59
C SER A 343 10.81 52.99 -52.28
N PHE A 344 10.44 52.71 -51.04
CA PHE A 344 9.05 52.77 -50.58
C PHE A 344 8.97 53.28 -49.13
N LEU A 345 7.82 53.84 -48.76
CA LEU A 345 7.62 54.44 -47.44
C LEU A 345 6.89 53.47 -46.50
N SER A 346 7.43 53.27 -45.31
CA SER A 346 6.78 52.46 -44.27
C SER A 346 7.32 52.77 -42.88
N SER A 347 6.55 52.43 -41.84
CA SER A 347 7.04 52.50 -40.47
C SER A 347 7.78 51.22 -40.08
N PRO A 348 8.81 51.30 -39.21
CA PRO A 348 9.47 50.11 -38.68
C PRO A 348 8.49 49.09 -38.09
N ALA A 349 7.45 49.54 -37.38
CA ALA A 349 6.43 48.65 -36.84
C ALA A 349 5.67 47.88 -37.93
N ALA A 350 5.36 48.51 -39.06
CA ALA A 350 4.72 47.84 -40.18
C ALA A 350 5.67 46.87 -40.89
N ILE A 351 6.94 47.23 -41.05
CA ILE A 351 7.97 46.36 -41.66
C ILE A 351 8.17 45.10 -40.83
N VAL A 352 8.41 45.25 -39.52
CA VAL A 352 8.62 44.12 -38.61
C VAL A 352 7.38 43.22 -38.54
N ALA A 353 6.17 43.80 -38.44
CA ALA A 353 4.93 43.03 -38.38
C ALA A 353 4.64 42.22 -39.66
N ARG A 354 5.06 42.72 -40.83
CA ARG A 354 4.86 42.04 -42.12
C ARG A 354 5.83 40.88 -42.37
N ILE A 355 6.99 40.87 -41.71
CA ILE A 355 8.08 39.89 -41.91
C ILE A 355 8.17 38.89 -40.75
N ASN A 356 7.16 38.85 -39.87
CA ASN A 356 7.20 38.10 -38.60
C ASN A 356 7.42 36.56 -38.79
N PRO A 357 8.14 35.85 -37.89
CA PRO A 357 8.66 34.49 -38.08
C PRO A 357 7.64 33.34 -38.23
N ASN A 358 6.35 33.58 -37.93
CA ASN A 358 5.33 32.52 -37.84
C ASN A 358 4.45 32.39 -39.08
N GLY A 359 4.69 33.19 -40.12
CA GLY A 359 4.01 33.06 -41.39
C GLY A 359 4.62 34.04 -42.38
N PHE A 360 5.37 33.51 -43.34
CA PHE A 360 5.83 34.27 -44.50
C PHE A 360 4.62 34.63 -45.37
N ASN A 361 3.87 35.66 -44.97
CA ASN A 361 3.03 36.37 -45.92
C ASN A 361 3.96 37.29 -46.71
N ASN A 362 4.43 36.73 -47.83
CA ASN A 362 5.09 37.44 -48.91
C ASN A 362 4.29 38.70 -49.27
N LEU A 363 4.96 39.66 -49.93
CA LEU A 363 4.46 40.96 -50.44
C LEU A 363 4.86 42.18 -49.59
N THR A 364 6.14 42.57 -49.66
CA THR A 364 6.67 43.79 -49.00
C THR A 364 7.43 44.76 -49.93
N CYS A 365 8.09 44.33 -51.02
CA CYS A 365 8.44 45.27 -52.11
C CYS A 365 7.12 45.63 -52.83
N PRO A 366 6.91 46.89 -53.26
CA PRO A 366 5.79 47.27 -54.13
C PRO A 366 5.69 46.41 -55.41
N ASN A 367 6.81 45.81 -55.86
CA ASN A 367 6.88 44.84 -56.97
C ASN A 367 6.83 43.37 -56.52
N PHE A 368 6.39 43.09 -55.29
CA PHE A 368 6.12 41.73 -54.83
C PHE A 368 7.31 40.76 -54.89
N CYS A 369 8.54 41.26 -54.67
CA CYS A 369 9.73 40.41 -54.60
C CYS A 369 9.68 39.43 -53.44
N ASP A 370 10.17 38.21 -53.68
CA ASP A 370 10.39 37.21 -52.65
C ASP A 370 11.73 37.47 -51.93
N TRP A 371 11.64 37.95 -50.68
CA TRP A 371 12.82 38.19 -49.83
C TRP A 371 13.29 36.93 -49.10
N SER A 372 12.43 35.90 -48.97
CA SER A 372 12.71 34.69 -48.20
C SER A 372 13.84 33.86 -48.84
N SER A 373 13.74 33.62 -50.14
CA SER A 373 14.68 32.77 -50.90
C SER A 373 16.03 33.43 -51.21
N PHE A 374 16.11 34.76 -51.24
CA PHE A 374 17.26 35.50 -51.77
C PHE A 374 18.07 36.26 -50.69
N ILE A 375 17.41 36.74 -49.63
CA ILE A 375 18.04 37.57 -48.58
C ILE A 375 18.09 36.82 -47.26
N PHE A 376 17.02 36.08 -46.92
CA PHE A 376 16.92 35.36 -45.65
C PHE A 376 17.29 33.87 -45.75
N LYS A 377 17.96 33.45 -46.84
CA LYS A 377 18.40 32.07 -47.14
C LYS A 377 19.19 31.40 -46.00
N SER A 378 19.84 32.20 -45.15
CA SER A 378 20.64 31.76 -43.98
C SER A 378 19.90 31.82 -42.63
N MET A 379 18.63 32.27 -42.60
CA MET A 379 17.90 32.54 -41.35
C MET A 379 16.97 31.42 -40.90
N VAL A 380 16.76 30.40 -41.71
CA VAL A 380 15.95 29.25 -41.33
C VAL A 380 16.64 28.51 -40.19
N PHE A 381 16.02 28.51 -39.02
CA PHE A 381 16.60 28.01 -37.75
C PHE A 381 17.81 28.81 -37.24
N SER A 382 17.91 30.11 -37.52
CA SER A 382 18.97 30.98 -36.96
C SER A 382 19.09 30.90 -35.43
N GLU A 383 17.95 30.78 -34.74
CA GLU A 383 17.87 30.57 -33.28
C GLU A 383 18.47 29.23 -32.83
N LYS A 384 18.44 28.20 -33.68
CA LYS A 384 18.95 26.84 -33.40
C LYS A 384 19.66 26.25 -34.63
N PRO A 385 20.91 26.67 -34.92
CA PRO A 385 21.64 26.26 -36.13
C PRO A 385 21.82 24.75 -36.27
N ILE A 386 21.81 24.01 -35.16
CA ILE A 386 21.87 22.54 -35.14
C ILE A 386 20.72 21.90 -35.94
N MET A 387 19.55 22.55 -36.05
CA MET A 387 18.43 22.02 -36.84
C MET A 387 18.73 22.01 -38.33
N LEU A 388 19.54 22.95 -38.84
CA LEU A 388 20.01 22.88 -40.23
C LEU A 388 20.94 21.69 -40.44
N GLN A 389 21.81 21.40 -39.47
CA GLN A 389 22.74 20.27 -39.52
C GLN A 389 22.01 18.92 -39.43
N GLU A 390 20.95 18.85 -38.62
CA GLU A 390 20.15 17.63 -38.44
C GLU A 390 19.08 17.45 -39.53
N TRP A 391 18.88 18.40 -40.44
CA TRP A 391 17.89 18.26 -41.51
C TRP A 391 18.29 17.17 -42.50
N SER A 392 17.44 16.15 -42.65
CA SER A 392 17.77 15.03 -43.54
C SER A 392 17.59 15.39 -45.01
N PRO A 393 18.52 15.02 -45.90
CA PRO A 393 18.36 15.19 -47.36
C PRO A 393 17.19 14.36 -47.91
N LYS A 394 16.74 13.33 -47.18
CA LYS A 394 15.60 12.47 -47.55
C LYS A 394 14.24 13.18 -47.53
N ASN A 395 14.18 14.41 -47.02
CA ASN A 395 12.95 15.20 -47.04
C ASN A 395 12.59 15.71 -48.44
N GLU A 396 13.54 15.70 -49.40
CA GLU A 396 13.36 16.17 -50.78
C GLU A 396 12.87 17.64 -50.91
N ILE A 397 12.87 18.39 -49.81
CA ILE A 397 12.56 19.81 -49.75
C ILE A 397 13.64 20.55 -48.98
N ALA A 398 13.93 21.78 -49.40
CA ALA A 398 14.78 22.68 -48.65
C ALA A 398 14.08 23.08 -47.33
N PRO A 399 14.82 23.25 -46.21
CA PRO A 399 14.25 23.69 -44.94
C PRO A 399 13.39 24.94 -45.04
N GLU A 400 13.74 25.87 -45.94
CA GLU A 400 13.08 27.15 -46.20
C GLU A 400 11.66 27.01 -46.76
N LYS A 401 11.41 25.91 -47.49
CA LYS A 401 10.12 25.62 -48.13
C LYS A 401 9.25 24.70 -47.29
N ALA A 402 9.70 24.36 -46.08
CA ALA A 402 8.98 23.49 -45.17
C ALA A 402 7.86 24.25 -44.43
N LEU A 403 6.79 23.54 -44.09
CA LEU A 403 5.71 24.07 -43.27
C LEU A 403 6.16 24.18 -41.80
N HIS A 404 6.61 25.37 -41.39
CA HIS A 404 7.20 25.62 -40.07
C HIS A 404 6.20 25.69 -38.91
N HIS A 405 4.90 25.91 -39.18
CA HIS A 405 3.86 26.15 -38.18
C HIS A 405 2.89 24.96 -38.01
N ILE A 406 3.06 23.89 -38.79
CA ILE A 406 2.14 22.75 -38.80
C ILE A 406 2.71 21.63 -37.93
N GLU A 407 2.12 21.42 -36.74
CA GLU A 407 2.56 20.38 -35.80
C GLU A 407 2.33 18.94 -36.31
N THR A 408 1.32 18.75 -37.16
CA THR A 408 0.97 17.42 -37.72
C THR A 408 1.91 16.98 -38.84
N LYS A 409 2.61 17.92 -39.48
CA LYS A 409 3.54 17.62 -40.58
C LYS A 409 4.91 17.27 -40.01
N LYS A 410 5.31 16.01 -40.21
CA LYS A 410 6.61 15.50 -39.77
C LYS A 410 7.63 15.53 -40.90
N TYR A 411 8.86 15.80 -40.53
CA TYR A 411 10.05 15.73 -41.38
C TYR A 411 11.06 14.75 -40.76
N ILE A 412 11.95 14.23 -41.58
CA ILE A 412 13.02 13.33 -41.19
C ILE A 412 14.21 14.16 -40.69
N TRP A 413 14.71 13.80 -39.53
CA TRP A 413 15.86 14.41 -38.89
C TRP A 413 16.92 13.35 -38.62
N ASN A 414 18.19 13.72 -38.80
CA ASN A 414 19.35 12.90 -38.50
C ASN A 414 19.95 13.44 -37.20
N CYS A 415 19.78 12.72 -36.09
CA CYS A 415 20.26 13.19 -34.79
C CYS A 415 21.78 13.34 -34.79
N SER A 416 22.27 14.49 -34.34
CA SER A 416 23.71 14.77 -34.19
C SER A 416 24.39 13.88 -33.14
N ASN A 417 23.67 13.48 -32.09
CA ASN A 417 24.23 12.72 -30.97
C ASN A 417 24.23 11.20 -31.19
N CYS A 418 23.09 10.62 -31.59
CA CYS A 418 22.98 9.17 -31.78
C CYS A 418 23.07 8.72 -33.24
N HIS A 419 23.19 9.66 -34.19
CA HIS A 419 23.16 9.41 -35.64
C HIS A 419 21.93 8.61 -36.12
N GLY A 420 20.88 8.56 -35.32
CA GLY A 420 19.63 7.89 -35.63
C GLY A 420 18.70 8.78 -36.44
N GLU A 421 18.03 8.18 -37.43
CA GLU A 421 16.98 8.83 -38.20
C GLU A 421 15.64 8.77 -37.44
N TYR A 422 15.00 9.92 -37.28
CA TYR A 422 13.70 10.03 -36.62
C TYR A 422 12.80 11.07 -37.27
N MET A 423 11.50 10.97 -37.02
CA MET A 423 10.51 11.89 -37.59
C MET A 423 9.94 12.80 -36.50
N SER A 424 9.98 14.11 -36.74
CA SER A 424 9.39 15.13 -35.86
C SER A 424 8.89 16.32 -36.68
N SER A 425 7.92 17.06 -36.15
CA SER A 425 7.51 18.34 -36.75
C SER A 425 8.46 19.45 -36.34
N ILE A 426 8.52 20.50 -37.17
CA ILE A 426 9.39 21.65 -36.92
C ILE A 426 9.02 22.39 -35.61
N PRO A 427 7.73 22.69 -35.31
CA PRO A 427 7.36 23.32 -34.04
C PRO A 427 7.84 22.53 -32.82
N ILE A 428 7.56 21.23 -32.79
CA ILE A 428 7.96 20.36 -31.68
C ILE A 428 9.49 20.32 -31.55
N ARG A 429 10.21 20.19 -32.66
CA ARG A 429 11.70 20.17 -32.64
C ARG A 429 12.30 21.50 -32.15
N LYS A 430 11.63 22.63 -32.37
CA LYS A 430 12.04 23.95 -31.86
C LYS A 430 11.83 24.08 -30.35
N GLU A 431 10.68 23.67 -29.84
CA GLU A 431 10.36 23.77 -28.42
C GLU A 431 11.15 22.76 -27.58
N VAL A 432 11.31 21.56 -28.11
CA VAL A 432 11.95 20.45 -27.42
C VAL A 432 13.46 20.44 -27.67
N GLU A 433 14.25 20.56 -26.59
CA GLU A 433 15.71 20.49 -26.65
C GLU A 433 16.22 19.15 -27.22
N VAL A 434 15.80 18.03 -26.62
CA VAL A 434 16.15 16.66 -27.08
C VAL A 434 14.94 16.01 -27.74
N ALA A 435 14.69 16.23 -29.02
CA ALA A 435 13.51 15.66 -29.70
C ALA A 435 13.70 14.20 -30.17
N CYS A 436 14.94 13.72 -30.20
CA CYS A 436 15.25 12.39 -30.72
C CYS A 436 14.72 11.28 -29.79
N PRO A 437 13.85 10.36 -30.27
CA PRO A 437 13.23 9.32 -29.44
C PRO A 437 14.25 8.27 -28.96
N TYR A 438 15.38 8.10 -29.65
CA TYR A 438 16.47 7.22 -29.19
C TYR A 438 17.19 7.83 -27.98
N CYS A 439 17.59 9.11 -28.04
CA CYS A 439 18.22 9.82 -26.93
C CYS A 439 17.29 9.95 -25.71
N ARG A 440 15.98 10.02 -25.93
CA ARG A 440 14.95 10.01 -24.87
C ARG A 440 14.65 8.64 -24.29
N MET A 441 15.30 7.58 -24.75
CA MET A 441 15.02 6.19 -24.32
C MET A 441 13.58 5.73 -24.62
N GLU A 442 12.88 6.34 -25.59
CA GLU A 442 11.53 5.92 -25.98
C GLU A 442 11.57 4.80 -27.03
N LYS A 443 12.55 4.87 -27.94
CA LYS A 443 12.75 3.90 -29.02
C LYS A 443 14.14 3.28 -28.91
N LEU A 444 14.23 1.97 -29.15
CA LEU A 444 15.49 1.23 -29.12
C LEU A 444 16.31 1.51 -30.39
N LYS A 445 17.61 1.75 -30.17
CA LYS A 445 18.68 1.75 -31.16
C LYS A 445 19.82 0.88 -30.60
N PRO A 446 20.00 -0.37 -31.10
CA PRO A 446 20.85 -1.39 -30.49
C PRO A 446 22.29 -0.94 -30.21
N ASP A 447 22.88 -0.16 -31.11
CA ASP A 447 24.23 0.36 -31.09
C ASP A 447 24.40 1.66 -30.29
N PHE A 448 23.35 2.15 -29.61
CA PHE A 448 23.41 3.40 -28.86
C PHE A 448 22.81 3.30 -27.46
N ASN A 449 21.54 2.92 -27.33
CA ASN A 449 20.79 3.01 -26.07
C ASN A 449 20.27 1.68 -25.53
N SER A 450 20.80 0.57 -26.04
CA SER A 450 20.48 -0.74 -25.52
C SER A 450 21.20 -1.03 -24.21
N ILE A 451 20.72 -2.02 -23.44
CA ILE A 451 21.42 -2.50 -22.25
C ILE A 451 22.82 -3.00 -22.62
N GLY A 452 22.94 -3.77 -23.72
CA GLY A 452 24.23 -4.30 -24.16
C GLY A 452 25.26 -3.22 -24.50
N GLN A 453 24.82 -2.10 -25.08
CA GLN A 453 25.70 -0.98 -25.40
C GLN A 453 26.04 -0.12 -24.17
N MET A 454 25.06 0.16 -23.31
CA MET A 454 25.26 1.03 -22.15
C MET A 454 25.95 0.31 -20.98
N TYR A 455 25.78 -1.01 -20.87
CA TYR A 455 26.31 -1.86 -19.80
C TYR A 455 27.00 -3.10 -20.38
N PRO A 456 28.15 -2.93 -21.06
CA PRO A 456 28.85 -4.05 -21.72
C PRO A 456 29.29 -5.14 -20.73
N GLU A 457 29.57 -4.78 -19.48
CA GLU A 457 29.88 -5.74 -18.42
C GLU A 457 28.69 -6.67 -18.12
N ILE A 458 27.46 -6.15 -18.11
CA ILE A 458 26.25 -6.97 -17.92
C ILE A 458 26.05 -7.92 -19.10
N ALA A 459 26.35 -7.47 -20.32
CA ALA A 459 26.23 -8.30 -21.52
C ALA A 459 27.11 -9.55 -21.48
N ALA A 460 28.28 -9.49 -20.82
CA ALA A 460 29.18 -10.65 -20.65
C ALA A 460 28.60 -11.75 -19.75
N TYR A 461 27.69 -11.39 -18.84
CA TYR A 461 27.00 -12.32 -17.93
C TYR A 461 25.56 -12.60 -18.38
N TRP A 462 25.22 -12.24 -19.62
CA TRP A 462 23.90 -12.51 -20.16
C TRP A 462 23.66 -14.01 -20.30
N GLY A 463 22.56 -14.48 -19.75
CA GLY A 463 22.21 -15.89 -19.74
C GLY A 463 21.87 -16.42 -21.14
N SER A 464 22.29 -17.67 -21.43
CA SER A 464 21.95 -18.36 -22.68
C SER A 464 20.48 -18.77 -22.77
N THR A 465 19.76 -18.78 -21.65
CA THR A 465 18.32 -19.09 -21.60
C THR A 465 17.47 -17.94 -22.15
N ASN A 466 18.03 -16.74 -22.31
CA ASN A 466 17.30 -15.62 -22.89
C ASN A 466 17.09 -15.80 -24.40
N GLU A 467 15.85 -15.62 -24.85
CA GLU A 467 15.52 -15.60 -26.28
C GLU A 467 16.08 -14.38 -27.03
N LYS A 468 16.27 -13.26 -26.31
CA LYS A 468 16.71 -11.98 -26.88
C LYS A 468 18.06 -11.57 -26.34
N SER A 469 18.80 -10.85 -27.18
CA SER A 469 20.12 -10.31 -26.88
C SER A 469 20.00 -9.12 -25.91
N PRO A 470 21.02 -8.84 -25.08
CA PRO A 470 21.03 -7.61 -24.26
C PRO A 470 20.95 -6.33 -25.11
N PHE A 471 21.31 -6.41 -26.40
CA PHE A 471 21.19 -5.30 -27.35
C PHE A 471 19.74 -5.04 -27.82
N ASP A 472 18.81 -5.94 -27.52
CA ASP A 472 17.38 -5.85 -27.86
C ASP A 472 16.52 -5.21 -26.76
N TYR A 473 17.15 -4.79 -25.65
CA TYR A 473 16.46 -4.25 -24.47
C TYR A 473 16.81 -2.80 -24.21
N LEU A 474 15.80 -2.01 -23.83
CA LEU A 474 15.94 -0.65 -23.31
C LEU A 474 16.05 -0.68 -21.78
N PRO A 475 16.96 0.09 -21.16
CA PRO A 475 17.13 0.12 -19.69
C PRO A 475 15.90 0.59 -18.90
N ASN A 476 15.02 1.38 -19.50
CA ASN A 476 13.89 2.03 -18.81
C ASN A 476 12.55 1.29 -18.94
N LYS A 477 12.48 0.16 -19.65
CA LYS A 477 11.21 -0.54 -19.88
C LYS A 477 10.80 -1.46 -18.70
N SER A 478 9.56 -1.25 -18.26
CA SER A 478 8.68 -2.03 -17.34
C SER A 478 9.29 -3.08 -16.40
N ASN A 479 8.86 -3.01 -15.13
CA ASN A 479 9.12 -4.01 -14.07
C ASN A 479 8.68 -5.46 -14.37
N ARG A 480 7.93 -5.70 -15.46
CA ARG A 480 7.40 -7.02 -15.83
C ARG A 480 8.32 -7.82 -16.75
N THR A 481 9.34 -7.21 -17.34
CA THR A 481 10.26 -7.91 -18.23
C THR A 481 11.32 -8.62 -17.40
N HIS A 482 11.43 -9.94 -17.61
CA HIS A 482 12.39 -10.80 -16.92
C HIS A 482 13.50 -11.23 -17.89
N CYS A 483 14.67 -11.44 -17.34
CA CYS A 483 15.86 -11.94 -18.03
C CYS A 483 16.60 -12.94 -17.14
N TYR A 484 17.45 -13.73 -17.75
CA TYR A 484 18.35 -14.66 -17.09
C TYR A 484 19.77 -14.12 -17.09
N ILE A 485 20.47 -14.19 -15.96
CA ILE A 485 21.85 -13.73 -15.81
C ILE A 485 22.67 -14.84 -15.17
N VAL A 486 23.89 -15.02 -15.67
CA VAL A 486 24.89 -15.90 -15.07
C VAL A 486 25.53 -15.17 -13.89
N CYS A 487 25.42 -15.74 -12.70
CA CYS A 487 26.01 -15.16 -11.51
C CYS A 487 27.55 -15.13 -11.62
N PRO A 488 28.22 -13.98 -11.41
CA PRO A 488 29.68 -13.89 -11.48
C PRO A 488 30.42 -14.74 -10.44
N GLU A 489 29.79 -15.06 -9.30
CA GLU A 489 30.42 -15.84 -8.23
C GLU A 489 30.15 -17.34 -8.36
N CYS A 490 28.88 -17.75 -8.41
CA CYS A 490 28.53 -19.17 -8.44
C CYS A 490 28.40 -19.76 -9.85
N THR A 491 28.52 -18.94 -10.90
CA THR A 491 28.40 -19.33 -12.32
C THR A 491 27.05 -19.93 -12.73
N LEU A 492 26.06 -19.93 -11.82
CA LEU A 492 24.72 -20.40 -12.10
C LEU A 492 23.86 -19.31 -12.74
N GLU A 493 23.03 -19.72 -13.69
CA GLU A 493 22.04 -18.86 -14.33
C GLU A 493 20.78 -18.75 -13.46
N TYR A 494 20.31 -17.53 -13.24
CA TYR A 494 19.08 -17.27 -12.47
C TYR A 494 18.26 -16.15 -13.10
N GLN A 495 16.94 -16.22 -12.88
CA GLN A 495 15.99 -15.24 -13.42
C GLN A 495 15.81 -14.04 -12.48
N LEU A 496 15.69 -12.86 -13.05
CA LEU A 496 15.33 -11.61 -12.36
C LEU A 496 14.62 -10.63 -13.29
N SER A 497 14.02 -9.59 -12.74
CA SER A 497 13.47 -8.50 -13.56
C SER A 497 14.60 -7.60 -14.08
N LEU A 498 14.43 -7.02 -15.28
CA LEU A 498 15.39 -6.07 -15.85
C LEU A 498 15.65 -4.87 -14.94
N ARG A 499 14.61 -4.39 -14.24
CA ARG A 499 14.76 -3.30 -13.27
C ARG A 499 15.61 -3.72 -12.08
N GLY A 500 15.37 -4.91 -11.52
CA GLY A 500 16.15 -5.45 -10.41
C GLY A 500 17.61 -5.68 -10.79
N LEU A 501 17.87 -6.10 -12.03
CA LEU A 501 19.22 -6.23 -12.60
C LEU A 501 19.96 -4.89 -12.56
N LEU A 502 19.36 -3.84 -13.15
CA LEU A 502 19.97 -2.52 -13.23
C LEU A 502 20.10 -1.85 -11.87
N ASP A 503 19.12 -1.97 -10.98
CA ASP A 503 19.19 -1.41 -9.63
C ASP A 503 20.33 -2.04 -8.81
N ALA A 504 20.48 -3.37 -8.86
CA ALA A 504 21.57 -4.05 -8.17
C ALA A 504 22.94 -3.68 -8.74
N TYR A 505 23.05 -3.59 -10.06
CA TYR A 505 24.29 -3.15 -10.73
C TYR A 505 24.64 -1.70 -10.42
N ASN A 506 23.68 -0.77 -10.49
CA ASN A 506 23.93 0.64 -10.22
C ASN A 506 24.36 0.90 -8.77
N TYR A 507 23.90 0.08 -7.82
CA TYR A 507 24.26 0.24 -6.40
C TYR A 507 25.56 -0.47 -6.02
N TYR A 508 25.82 -1.68 -6.54
CA TYR A 508 26.93 -2.54 -6.09
C TYR A 508 27.89 -2.97 -7.21
N GLY A 509 27.71 -2.51 -8.45
CA GLY A 509 28.40 -3.02 -9.63
C GLY A 509 28.09 -4.50 -9.89
N LEU A 510 29.00 -5.21 -10.57
CA LEU A 510 28.86 -6.66 -10.85
C LEU A 510 28.67 -7.52 -9.58
N LYS A 511 29.21 -7.11 -8.43
CA LYS A 511 28.99 -7.79 -7.14
C LYS A 511 27.51 -7.76 -6.71
N GLY A 512 26.75 -6.78 -7.19
CA GLY A 512 25.32 -6.70 -6.98
C GLY A 512 24.57 -7.92 -7.50
N LEU A 513 25.03 -8.50 -8.61
CA LEU A 513 24.43 -9.68 -9.23
C LEU A 513 24.54 -10.89 -8.28
N SER A 514 25.72 -11.12 -7.71
CA SER A 514 25.93 -12.18 -6.71
C SER A 514 25.10 -11.96 -5.44
N LYS A 515 24.95 -10.71 -4.99
CA LYS A 515 24.13 -10.36 -3.80
C LYS A 515 22.64 -10.62 -3.97
N ILE A 516 22.11 -10.55 -5.19
CA ILE A 516 20.70 -10.84 -5.47
C ILE A 516 20.47 -12.25 -6.00
N CYS A 517 21.54 -12.99 -6.31
CA CYS A 517 21.47 -14.37 -6.78
C CYS A 517 20.79 -15.26 -5.74
N LEU A 518 19.74 -15.97 -6.16
CA LEU A 518 18.96 -16.83 -5.27
C LEU A 518 19.77 -18.01 -4.71
N PHE A 519 20.82 -18.43 -5.42
CA PHE A 519 21.73 -19.49 -4.99
C PHE A 519 22.74 -18.98 -3.95
N CYS A 520 23.46 -17.88 -4.24
CA CYS A 520 24.43 -17.30 -3.29
C CYS A 520 23.75 -16.83 -2.00
N THR A 521 22.50 -16.34 -2.08
CA THR A 521 21.71 -15.92 -0.91
C THR A 521 21.00 -17.07 -0.19
N GLN A 522 21.23 -18.33 -0.60
CA GLN A 522 20.65 -19.53 0.01
C GLN A 522 19.11 -19.55 0.01
N LYS A 523 18.48 -18.87 -0.94
CA LYS A 523 17.02 -18.91 -1.15
C LYS A 523 16.61 -20.10 -2.03
N LEU A 524 17.51 -20.55 -2.91
CA LEU A 524 17.39 -21.79 -3.69
C LEU A 524 18.64 -22.65 -3.47
N PRO A 525 18.50 -23.99 -3.47
CA PRO A 525 19.64 -24.89 -3.42
C PRO A 525 20.47 -24.81 -4.71
N ILE A 526 21.76 -25.07 -4.59
CA ILE A 526 22.66 -25.24 -5.72
C ILE A 526 22.39 -26.62 -6.34
N PRO A 527 21.97 -26.68 -7.62
CA PRO A 527 21.74 -27.96 -8.31
C PRO A 527 23.00 -28.83 -8.28
N GLY A 528 22.84 -30.12 -8.01
CA GLY A 528 23.97 -31.07 -7.96
C GLY A 528 24.76 -31.06 -6.64
N VAL A 529 24.47 -30.16 -5.70
CA VAL A 529 25.22 -30.02 -4.43
C VAL A 529 24.35 -30.27 -3.21
N ASN A 530 23.28 -29.47 -3.04
CA ASN A 530 22.48 -29.49 -1.79
C ASN A 530 20.96 -29.43 -2.02
N SER A 531 20.52 -29.73 -3.24
CA SER A 531 19.12 -29.89 -3.59
C SER A 531 18.55 -31.23 -3.07
N LEU A 532 17.22 -31.28 -2.92
CA LEU A 532 16.50 -32.41 -2.33
C LEU A 532 16.65 -33.70 -3.14
N ASP A 533 16.60 -33.62 -4.47
CA ASP A 533 16.80 -34.75 -5.38
C ASP A 533 18.21 -35.36 -5.25
N ILE A 534 19.21 -34.55 -4.94
CA ILE A 534 20.60 -34.99 -4.75
C ILE A 534 20.82 -35.59 -3.36
N LEU A 535 20.31 -34.95 -2.31
CA LEU A 535 20.53 -35.40 -0.94
C LEU A 535 19.56 -36.51 -0.49
N LYS A 536 18.38 -36.60 -1.10
CA LYS A 536 17.37 -37.64 -0.83
C LYS A 536 16.84 -38.26 -2.14
N PRO A 537 17.70 -38.89 -2.96
CA PRO A 537 17.32 -39.42 -4.27
C PRO A 537 16.27 -40.54 -4.18
N TYR A 538 16.22 -41.27 -3.06
CA TYR A 538 15.21 -42.29 -2.83
C TYR A 538 13.78 -41.74 -2.85
N LEU A 539 13.56 -40.43 -2.67
CA LEU A 539 12.23 -39.81 -2.71
C LEU A 539 11.74 -39.48 -4.13
N ILE A 540 12.58 -39.61 -5.16
CA ILE A 540 12.23 -39.25 -6.56
C ILE A 540 11.02 -40.06 -7.04
N GLU A 541 10.97 -41.35 -6.75
CA GLU A 541 9.86 -42.23 -7.13
C GLU A 541 8.53 -41.90 -6.43
N GLU A 542 8.58 -41.12 -5.35
CA GLU A 542 7.41 -40.69 -4.60
C GLU A 542 7.03 -39.24 -4.89
N TRP A 543 7.79 -38.52 -5.71
CA TRP A 543 7.50 -37.12 -6.00
C TRP A 543 6.23 -37.00 -6.86
N SER A 544 5.27 -36.18 -6.43
CA SER A 544 4.05 -35.93 -7.21
C SER A 544 4.31 -34.88 -8.31
N SER A 545 3.80 -35.13 -9.51
CA SER A 545 3.77 -34.15 -10.61
C SER A 545 2.82 -32.98 -10.35
N ASN A 546 1.99 -33.03 -9.31
CA ASN A 546 1.10 -31.94 -8.91
C ASN A 546 1.81 -30.82 -8.15
N ASN A 547 3.07 -31.03 -7.76
CA ASN A 547 3.85 -30.02 -7.07
C ASN A 547 4.19 -28.85 -8.00
N LYS A 548 4.14 -27.62 -7.48
CA LYS A 548 4.36 -26.39 -8.28
C LYS A 548 5.78 -26.19 -8.77
N LYS A 549 6.74 -26.85 -8.11
CA LYS A 549 8.17 -26.72 -8.32
C LYS A 549 8.77 -28.11 -8.50
N GLU A 550 9.87 -28.16 -9.22
CA GLU A 550 10.63 -29.39 -9.36
C GLU A 550 11.31 -29.76 -8.04
N MET A 551 11.62 -31.05 -7.89
CA MET A 551 12.24 -31.57 -6.68
C MET A 551 13.58 -30.90 -6.38
N GLY A 552 14.37 -30.60 -7.43
CA GLY A 552 15.68 -29.94 -7.30
C GLY A 552 15.63 -28.50 -6.82
N GLU A 553 14.46 -27.85 -6.79
CA GLU A 553 14.31 -26.48 -6.29
C GLU A 553 14.13 -26.40 -4.76
N TYR A 554 14.12 -27.55 -4.08
CA TYR A 554 13.92 -27.64 -2.63
C TYR A 554 15.19 -28.00 -1.88
N PHE A 555 15.40 -27.41 -0.71
CA PHE A 555 16.39 -27.89 0.25
C PHE A 555 15.88 -29.17 0.93
N ALA A 556 16.79 -30.11 1.21
CA ALA A 556 16.48 -31.33 1.96
C ALA A 556 15.97 -31.08 3.39
N THR A 557 16.28 -29.90 3.95
CA THR A 557 15.86 -29.43 5.28
C THR A 557 14.59 -28.57 5.25
N SER A 558 13.94 -28.43 4.10
CA SER A 558 12.74 -27.60 3.93
C SER A 558 11.58 -28.09 4.82
N ASN A 559 10.94 -27.17 5.53
CA ASN A 559 9.70 -27.41 6.29
C ASN A 559 8.43 -27.32 5.42
N GLN A 560 8.57 -27.29 4.08
CA GLN A 560 7.40 -27.21 3.20
C GLN A 560 6.68 -28.56 3.11
N ILE A 561 5.35 -28.50 3.17
CA ILE A 561 4.46 -29.64 2.95
C ILE A 561 4.15 -29.71 1.46
N VAL A 562 4.56 -30.81 0.84
CA VAL A 562 4.34 -31.10 -0.59
C VAL A 562 3.55 -32.38 -0.74
N GLU A 563 3.09 -32.64 -1.95
CA GLU A 563 2.32 -33.85 -2.28
C GLU A 563 3.25 -34.97 -2.75
N TRP A 564 3.00 -36.17 -2.27
CA TRP A 564 3.77 -37.38 -2.51
C TRP A 564 2.86 -38.48 -3.04
N SER A 565 3.36 -39.32 -3.93
CA SER A 565 2.70 -40.50 -4.44
C SER A 565 3.22 -41.73 -3.70
N CYS A 566 2.35 -42.40 -2.93
CA CYS A 566 2.77 -43.57 -2.17
C CYS A 566 3.08 -44.75 -3.10
N ARG A 567 4.25 -45.37 -2.98
CA ARG A 567 4.61 -46.54 -3.81
C ARG A 567 3.71 -47.74 -3.59
N ASN A 568 3.17 -47.91 -2.38
CA ASN A 568 2.36 -49.06 -1.98
C ASN A 568 0.89 -48.89 -2.41
N CYS A 569 0.20 -47.87 -1.90
CA CYS A 569 -1.23 -47.67 -2.21
C CYS A 569 -1.50 -46.82 -3.46
N LYS A 570 -0.47 -46.28 -4.11
CA LYS A 570 -0.54 -45.41 -5.32
C LYS A 570 -1.40 -44.14 -5.16
N ASN A 571 -1.78 -43.80 -3.93
CA ASN A 571 -2.55 -42.60 -3.64
C ASN A 571 -1.65 -41.45 -3.22
N LEU A 572 -2.15 -40.24 -3.48
CA LEU A 572 -1.47 -38.98 -3.17
C LEU A 572 -1.71 -38.61 -1.71
N TYR A 573 -0.65 -38.18 -1.02
CA TYR A 573 -0.71 -37.73 0.35
C TYR A 573 0.22 -36.54 0.57
N LYS A 574 -0.01 -35.78 1.65
CA LYS A 574 0.78 -34.58 1.96
C LYS A 574 1.69 -34.84 3.15
N ALA A 575 2.97 -34.50 3.01
CA ALA A 575 3.95 -34.64 4.07
C ALA A 575 5.06 -33.58 3.95
N CYS A 576 5.70 -33.27 5.07
CA CYS A 576 6.80 -32.29 5.14
C CYS A 576 8.11 -32.87 4.58
N ILE A 577 8.85 -32.09 3.77
CA ILE A 577 10.09 -32.57 3.10
C ILE A 577 11.17 -33.03 4.09
N ASN A 578 11.45 -32.26 5.14
CA ASN A 578 12.53 -32.56 6.06
C ASN A 578 12.28 -33.83 6.89
N GLU A 579 11.02 -34.14 7.19
CA GLU A 579 10.60 -35.33 7.95
C GLU A 579 10.68 -36.62 7.13
N ARG A 580 10.85 -36.54 5.80
CA ARG A 580 10.97 -37.71 4.94
C ARG A 580 12.36 -38.36 5.03
N TYR A 581 12.43 -39.67 5.24
CA TYR A 581 13.67 -40.44 5.23
C TYR A 581 13.48 -41.80 4.56
N GLU A 582 14.58 -42.48 4.26
CA GLU A 582 14.55 -43.75 3.55
C GLU A 582 13.74 -44.79 4.37
N ASN A 583 12.79 -45.47 3.71
CA ASN A 583 11.89 -46.45 4.32
C ASN A 583 10.99 -45.90 5.45
N ASP A 584 10.63 -44.62 5.42
CA ASP A 584 9.65 -44.06 6.35
C ASP A 584 8.23 -44.60 6.12
N ASN A 585 7.40 -44.48 7.17
CA ASN A 585 5.99 -44.84 7.13
C ASN A 585 5.12 -43.58 7.00
N ALA A 586 5.45 -42.70 6.04
CA ALA A 586 4.81 -41.38 5.94
C ALA A 586 3.37 -41.43 5.38
N CYS A 587 3.02 -42.44 4.57
CA CYS A 587 1.70 -42.51 3.95
C CYS A 587 0.59 -42.79 4.98
N PRO A 588 -0.36 -41.87 5.22
CA PRO A 588 -1.38 -42.01 6.26
C PRO A 588 -2.39 -43.12 5.95
N TYR A 589 -2.56 -43.49 4.67
CA TYR A 589 -3.39 -44.61 4.27
C TYR A 589 -2.73 -45.96 4.60
N CYS A 590 -1.42 -46.09 4.37
CA CYS A 590 -0.70 -47.32 4.66
C CYS A 590 -0.56 -47.57 6.17
N THR A 591 -0.39 -46.50 6.96
CA THR A 591 -0.30 -46.61 8.43
C THR A 591 -1.66 -46.74 9.11
N GLY A 592 -2.75 -46.51 8.39
CA GLY A 592 -4.11 -46.52 8.96
C GLY A 592 -4.38 -45.30 9.85
N ALA A 593 -3.72 -44.17 9.60
CA ALA A 593 -4.04 -42.88 10.20
C ALA A 593 -5.22 -42.19 9.49
N GLU A 594 -5.35 -42.38 8.16
CA GLU A 594 -6.47 -41.90 7.35
C GLU A 594 -7.13 -43.03 6.57
N ILE A 595 -8.40 -42.85 6.21
CA ILE A 595 -9.18 -43.84 5.48
C ILE A 595 -9.07 -43.68 3.96
N LEU A 596 -8.84 -44.81 3.29
CA LEU A 596 -8.85 -44.99 1.85
C LEU A 596 -9.79 -46.16 1.51
N ARG A 597 -10.95 -45.82 0.95
CA ARG A 597 -11.98 -46.80 0.57
C ARG A 597 -11.43 -47.79 -0.46
N GLY A 598 -11.72 -49.07 -0.26
CA GLY A 598 -11.21 -50.17 -1.09
C GLY A 598 -9.79 -50.61 -0.75
N PHE A 599 -9.15 -50.01 0.26
CA PHE A 599 -7.78 -50.34 0.66
C PHE A 599 -7.66 -50.67 2.15
N ASN A 600 -7.95 -49.72 3.04
CA ASN A 600 -7.76 -49.88 4.49
C ASN A 600 -9.05 -49.68 5.32
N ASP A 601 -10.19 -49.52 4.66
CA ASP A 601 -11.48 -49.42 5.34
C ASP A 601 -11.93 -50.76 5.95
N LEU A 602 -12.84 -50.67 6.91
CA LEU A 602 -13.35 -51.80 7.68
C LEU A 602 -14.00 -52.87 6.81
N GLN A 603 -14.71 -52.49 5.75
CA GLN A 603 -15.38 -53.45 4.87
C GLN A 603 -14.36 -54.23 4.04
N THR A 604 -13.38 -53.52 3.48
CA THR A 604 -12.32 -54.15 2.67
C THR A 604 -11.49 -55.12 3.50
N LEU A 605 -11.09 -54.74 4.73
CA LEU A 605 -10.25 -55.60 5.58
C LEU A 605 -11.03 -56.70 6.31
N TYR A 606 -12.29 -56.46 6.66
CA TYR A 606 -13.14 -57.38 7.42
C TYR A 606 -14.53 -57.55 6.78
N PRO A 607 -14.62 -58.15 5.59
CA PRO A 607 -15.88 -58.23 4.82
C PRO A 607 -16.98 -59.01 5.54
N HIS A 608 -16.62 -59.96 6.41
CA HIS A 608 -17.59 -60.74 7.18
C HIS A 608 -18.39 -59.89 8.19
N LEU A 609 -17.84 -58.75 8.65
CA LEU A 609 -18.49 -57.84 9.59
C LEU A 609 -19.61 -57.01 8.96
N GLU A 610 -19.66 -56.92 7.62
CA GLU A 610 -20.76 -56.24 6.92
C GLU A 610 -22.12 -56.89 7.23
N LYS A 611 -22.16 -58.22 7.36
CA LYS A 611 -23.40 -58.96 7.69
C LYS A 611 -23.92 -58.66 9.09
N GLU A 612 -23.03 -58.23 9.98
CA GLU A 612 -23.36 -57.84 11.34
C GLU A 612 -23.60 -56.34 11.48
N TRP A 613 -23.39 -55.55 10.43
CA TRP A 613 -23.59 -54.10 10.51
C TRP A 613 -25.08 -53.77 10.48
N SER A 614 -25.58 -53.07 11.52
CA SER A 614 -26.98 -52.66 11.54
C SER A 614 -27.26 -51.52 10.55
N ALA A 615 -28.38 -51.60 9.85
CA ALA A 615 -28.89 -50.53 8.99
C ALA A 615 -29.22 -49.23 9.77
N LYS A 616 -29.29 -49.29 11.10
CA LYS A 616 -29.50 -48.12 11.97
C LYS A 616 -28.24 -47.26 12.14
N ASN A 617 -27.08 -47.72 11.68
CA ASN A 617 -25.88 -46.89 11.67
C ASN A 617 -25.99 -45.81 10.59
N LYS A 618 -25.56 -44.59 10.91
CA LYS A 618 -25.64 -43.44 9.99
C LYS A 618 -24.72 -43.55 8.78
N LEU A 619 -23.56 -44.19 8.94
CA LEU A 619 -22.54 -44.34 7.91
C LEU A 619 -22.28 -45.82 7.62
N LYS A 620 -21.76 -46.10 6.43
CA LYS A 620 -21.39 -47.44 5.97
C LYS A 620 -20.07 -47.89 6.60
N CYS A 621 -19.80 -49.20 6.55
CA CYS A 621 -18.53 -49.78 6.99
C CYS A 621 -17.32 -49.16 6.25
N THR A 622 -17.49 -48.77 4.99
CA THR A 622 -16.45 -48.10 4.18
C THR A 622 -15.96 -46.76 4.73
N GLU A 623 -16.68 -46.16 5.69
CA GLU A 623 -16.32 -44.87 6.28
C GLU A 623 -15.49 -44.99 7.56
N TYR A 624 -15.17 -46.21 8.00
CA TYR A 624 -14.43 -46.44 9.24
C TYR A 624 -13.19 -47.30 9.02
N LEU A 625 -12.13 -46.97 9.77
CA LEU A 625 -10.95 -47.82 9.91
C LEU A 625 -11.18 -48.91 10.97
N PRO A 626 -10.52 -50.08 10.88
CA PRO A 626 -10.54 -51.11 11.92
C PRO A 626 -10.16 -50.62 13.33
N THR A 627 -9.26 -49.64 13.41
CA THR A 627 -8.77 -49.05 14.66
C THR A 627 -9.74 -48.04 15.28
N SER A 628 -10.87 -47.74 14.62
CA SER A 628 -11.83 -46.73 15.07
C SER A 628 -12.43 -47.06 16.44
N ASN A 629 -12.42 -46.07 17.32
CA ASN A 629 -13.12 -46.11 18.61
C ASN A 629 -14.62 -45.80 18.48
N TYR A 630 -15.16 -45.64 17.26
CA TYR A 630 -16.58 -45.38 17.07
C TYR A 630 -17.44 -46.56 17.56
N LYS A 631 -18.53 -46.25 18.29
CA LYS A 631 -19.45 -47.23 18.86
C LYS A 631 -20.60 -47.51 17.89
N ALA A 632 -20.40 -48.48 17.01
CA ALA A 632 -21.39 -48.93 16.04
C ALA A 632 -22.45 -49.86 16.65
N ILE A 633 -23.60 -49.96 15.97
CA ILE A 633 -24.67 -50.91 16.26
C ILE A 633 -24.44 -52.18 15.43
N TRP A 634 -24.42 -53.32 16.09
CA TRP A 634 -24.14 -54.63 15.50
C TRP A 634 -25.33 -55.56 15.70
N ASN A 635 -25.58 -56.42 14.70
CA ASN A 635 -26.59 -57.46 14.72
C ASN A 635 -25.89 -58.80 15.01
N CYS A 636 -26.19 -59.41 16.15
CA CYS A 636 -25.60 -60.70 16.50
C CYS A 636 -26.10 -61.81 15.56
N ASN A 637 -25.19 -62.54 14.91
CA ASN A 637 -25.58 -63.63 14.01
C ASN A 637 -26.24 -64.81 14.74
N GLU A 638 -25.92 -65.05 16.01
CA GLU A 638 -26.47 -66.14 16.82
C GLU A 638 -27.83 -65.78 17.43
N CYS A 639 -27.89 -64.74 18.27
CA CYS A 639 -29.10 -64.40 19.03
C CYS A 639 -30.00 -63.36 18.34
N LYS A 640 -29.62 -62.85 17.16
CA LYS A 640 -30.34 -61.85 16.35
C LYS A 640 -30.62 -60.50 17.03
N ASN A 641 -30.14 -60.27 18.25
CA ASN A 641 -30.29 -59.01 18.95
C ASN A 641 -29.29 -57.95 18.48
N GLU A 642 -29.71 -56.68 18.52
CA GLU A 642 -28.87 -55.53 18.23
C GLU A 642 -28.11 -55.06 19.48
N TYR A 643 -26.80 -54.87 19.40
CA TYR A 643 -25.98 -54.35 20.49
C TYR A 643 -25.01 -53.27 20.03
N LYS A 644 -24.52 -52.44 20.97
CA LYS A 644 -23.57 -51.37 20.68
C LYS A 644 -22.16 -51.74 21.13
N ALA A 645 -21.19 -51.72 20.23
CA ALA A 645 -19.78 -52.00 20.53
C ALA A 645 -18.83 -51.13 19.69
N ASN A 646 -17.66 -50.80 20.24
CA ASN A 646 -16.62 -50.09 19.50
C ASN A 646 -16.07 -50.99 18.38
N ILE A 647 -15.83 -50.42 17.20
CA ILE A 647 -15.32 -51.15 16.03
C ILE A 647 -14.00 -51.87 16.36
N CYS A 648 -13.03 -51.15 16.92
CA CYS A 648 -11.74 -51.71 17.34
C CYS A 648 -11.83 -52.87 18.34
N ASN A 649 -12.90 -52.93 19.15
CA ASN A 649 -13.12 -54.02 20.10
C ASN A 649 -13.86 -55.19 19.47
N ARG A 650 -14.82 -54.93 18.55
CA ARG A 650 -15.57 -55.98 17.85
C ARG A 650 -14.65 -56.85 17.00
N ILE A 651 -13.62 -56.28 16.38
CA ILE A 651 -12.69 -57.00 15.50
C ILE A 651 -11.84 -58.03 16.25
N LYS A 652 -11.69 -57.89 17.57
CA LYS A 652 -10.88 -58.81 18.37
C LYS A 652 -11.47 -60.22 18.32
N PRO A 653 -10.65 -61.28 18.15
CA PRO A 653 -11.13 -62.66 18.01
C PRO A 653 -12.03 -63.14 19.16
N ASN A 654 -11.77 -62.66 20.39
CA ASN A 654 -12.48 -63.07 21.60
C ASN A 654 -13.67 -62.15 21.94
N PHE A 655 -14.16 -61.36 20.98
CA PHE A 655 -15.31 -60.51 21.23
C PHE A 655 -16.61 -61.33 21.23
N GLU A 656 -17.25 -61.42 22.39
CA GLU A 656 -18.54 -62.08 22.54
C GLU A 656 -19.69 -61.06 22.55
N CYS A 657 -20.80 -61.42 21.90
CA CYS A 657 -22.04 -60.63 21.96
C CYS A 657 -22.48 -60.46 23.43
N PRO A 658 -22.76 -59.23 23.91
CA PRO A 658 -23.17 -59.00 25.30
C PRO A 658 -24.43 -59.75 25.73
N PHE A 659 -25.30 -60.12 24.79
CA PHE A 659 -26.48 -60.97 25.03
C PHE A 659 -26.08 -62.45 25.17
N CYS A 660 -25.27 -62.98 24.25
CA CYS A 660 -24.81 -64.38 24.30
C CYS A 660 -23.91 -64.64 25.52
N SER A 661 -23.04 -63.68 25.87
CA SER A 661 -22.15 -63.77 27.03
C SER A 661 -22.85 -63.52 28.36
N GLY A 662 -24.17 -63.25 28.36
CA GLY A 662 -24.97 -62.97 29.56
C GLY A 662 -24.59 -61.69 30.33
N LYS A 663 -23.91 -60.73 29.68
CA LYS A 663 -23.59 -59.41 30.25
C LYS A 663 -24.81 -58.49 30.24
N ILE A 664 -25.70 -58.66 29.26
CA ILE A 664 -27.03 -58.05 29.22
C ILE A 664 -28.04 -59.14 29.56
N ILE A 665 -28.75 -58.97 30.68
CA ILE A 665 -29.71 -59.96 31.21
C ILE A 665 -31.12 -59.53 30.82
N LEU A 666 -31.86 -60.42 30.14
CA LEU A 666 -33.25 -60.17 29.74
C LEU A 666 -34.22 -60.46 30.89
N PRO A 667 -35.35 -59.74 30.98
CA PRO A 667 -36.40 -60.00 31.97
C PRO A 667 -37.00 -61.41 31.90
N LEU A 668 -37.57 -61.86 33.02
CA LEU A 668 -38.26 -63.15 33.16
C LEU A 668 -39.44 -63.25 32.18
N VAL A 669 -40.11 -62.12 31.92
CA VAL A 669 -41.21 -62.03 30.96
C VAL A 669 -40.79 -62.42 29.56
N GLU A 670 -39.61 -62.00 29.12
CA GLU A 670 -39.11 -62.26 27.77
C GLU A 670 -38.54 -63.67 27.61
N THR A 671 -38.30 -64.39 28.71
CA THR A 671 -37.48 -65.60 28.67
C THR A 671 -38.12 -66.86 29.24
N GLU A 672 -39.23 -66.75 30.00
CA GLU A 672 -39.94 -67.88 30.64
C GLU A 672 -41.47 -67.76 30.54
N HIS A 673 -42.01 -67.62 29.33
CA HIS A 673 -43.44 -67.35 29.09
C HIS A 673 -44.37 -68.42 29.68
N ASN A 674 -43.94 -69.69 29.68
CA ASN A 674 -44.76 -70.80 30.17
C ASN A 674 -44.88 -70.81 31.70
N LEU A 675 -43.80 -70.48 32.42
CA LEU A 675 -43.81 -70.42 33.88
C LEU A 675 -44.61 -69.23 34.41
N LEU A 676 -44.70 -68.14 33.65
CA LEU A 676 -45.52 -66.99 34.02
C LEU A 676 -47.03 -67.27 34.08
N LYS A 677 -47.50 -68.35 33.44
CA LYS A 677 -48.89 -68.81 33.59
C LYS A 677 -49.19 -69.28 35.01
N GLU A 678 -48.16 -69.74 35.72
CA GLU A 678 -48.24 -70.17 37.11
C GLU A 678 -47.91 -69.03 38.09
N TRP A 679 -47.72 -67.79 37.62
CA TRP A 679 -47.42 -66.64 38.48
C TRP A 679 -48.70 -66.10 39.12
N ASP A 680 -48.71 -65.97 40.45
CA ASP A 680 -49.82 -65.30 41.13
C ASP A 680 -49.65 -63.78 41.12
N TYR A 681 -50.24 -63.11 40.13
CA TYR A 681 -50.11 -61.66 39.96
C TYR A 681 -50.70 -60.86 41.13
N LEU A 682 -51.75 -61.36 41.78
CA LEU A 682 -52.39 -60.66 42.90
C LEU A 682 -51.52 -60.73 44.15
N ASN A 683 -51.05 -61.92 44.52
CA ASN A 683 -50.24 -62.11 45.72
C ASN A 683 -48.81 -61.57 45.56
N ASN A 684 -48.31 -61.44 44.33
CA ASN A 684 -46.97 -60.91 44.07
C ASN A 684 -46.93 -59.41 43.76
N ILE A 685 -48.07 -58.71 43.71
CA ILE A 685 -48.15 -57.32 43.26
C ILE A 685 -47.25 -56.36 44.07
N LEU A 686 -47.06 -56.63 45.36
CA LEU A 686 -46.17 -55.87 46.25
C LEU A 686 -44.81 -56.56 46.50
N LEU A 687 -44.61 -57.78 46.00
CA LEU A 687 -43.42 -58.58 46.27
C LEU A 687 -42.42 -58.55 45.12
N ALA A 688 -42.88 -58.64 43.87
CA ALA A 688 -42.00 -58.66 42.72
C ALA A 688 -42.77 -58.44 41.40
N ASP A 689 -42.21 -57.66 40.47
CA ASP A 689 -42.73 -57.48 39.11
C ASP A 689 -41.94 -58.37 38.11
N PRO A 690 -42.58 -59.34 37.44
CA PRO A 690 -41.95 -60.18 36.42
C PRO A 690 -41.14 -59.43 35.35
N LYS A 691 -41.53 -58.19 35.00
CA LYS A 691 -40.82 -57.36 34.01
C LYS A 691 -39.46 -56.86 34.48
N THR A 692 -39.20 -56.90 35.78
CA THR A 692 -37.96 -56.41 36.41
C THR A 692 -37.06 -57.54 36.93
N LEU A 693 -37.57 -58.78 36.91
CA LEU A 693 -36.89 -59.96 37.46
C LEU A 693 -36.19 -60.75 36.35
N THR A 694 -35.25 -61.61 36.72
CA THR A 694 -34.50 -62.44 35.77
C THR A 694 -34.50 -63.90 36.23
N LYS A 695 -34.10 -64.85 35.37
CA LYS A 695 -34.03 -66.29 35.73
C LYS A 695 -33.14 -66.59 36.94
N ARG A 696 -32.21 -65.69 37.28
CA ARG A 696 -31.28 -65.83 38.41
C ARG A 696 -31.82 -65.24 39.72
N SER A 697 -32.98 -64.57 39.70
CA SER A 697 -33.58 -63.96 40.88
C SER A 697 -33.83 -65.00 41.98
N LYS A 698 -33.29 -64.76 43.18
CA LYS A 698 -33.43 -65.63 44.36
C LYS A 698 -34.67 -65.31 45.21
N ILE A 699 -35.43 -64.29 44.79
CA ILE A 699 -36.64 -63.82 45.49
C ILE A 699 -37.67 -64.94 45.51
N LYS A 700 -38.31 -65.13 46.67
CA LYS A 700 -39.45 -66.03 46.84
C LYS A 700 -40.73 -65.31 46.48
N VAL A 701 -41.50 -65.92 45.60
CA VAL A 701 -42.77 -65.38 45.10
C VAL A 701 -43.83 -66.48 45.15
N TRP A 702 -45.09 -66.07 45.09
CA TRP A 702 -46.24 -66.96 45.08
C TRP A 702 -46.46 -67.56 43.69
N TRP A 703 -46.60 -68.87 43.65
CA TRP A 703 -46.92 -69.63 42.44
C TRP A 703 -48.26 -70.33 42.61
N ILE A 704 -49.01 -70.40 41.51
CA ILE A 704 -50.19 -71.21 41.30
C ILE A 704 -49.72 -72.61 40.93
N CYS A 705 -50.19 -73.64 41.63
CA CYS A 705 -49.79 -75.02 41.31
C CYS A 705 -50.37 -75.47 39.97
N LYS A 706 -49.53 -76.05 39.11
CA LYS A 706 -49.94 -76.66 37.84
C LYS A 706 -50.94 -77.81 37.99
N ASN A 707 -50.85 -78.57 39.09
CA ASN A 707 -51.71 -79.77 39.30
C ASN A 707 -53.03 -79.44 40.02
N ASN A 708 -53.14 -78.28 40.66
CA ASN A 708 -54.37 -77.84 41.32
C ASN A 708 -54.41 -76.31 41.44
N GLU A 709 -55.37 -75.69 40.75
CA GLU A 709 -55.51 -74.24 40.66
C GLU A 709 -55.91 -73.55 41.99
N GLU A 710 -56.30 -74.30 43.02
CA GLU A 710 -56.55 -73.75 44.37
C GLU A 710 -55.26 -73.65 45.21
N HIS A 711 -54.21 -74.37 44.84
CA HIS A 711 -52.97 -74.39 45.61
C HIS A 711 -52.11 -73.17 45.29
N ARG A 712 -51.73 -72.42 46.34
CA ARG A 712 -50.73 -71.34 46.29
C ARG A 712 -49.55 -71.68 47.18
N TYR A 713 -48.34 -71.49 46.68
CA TYR A 713 -47.12 -71.79 47.43
C TYR A 713 -46.00 -70.80 47.13
N MET A 714 -45.22 -70.45 48.16
CA MET A 714 -44.03 -69.60 47.99
C MET A 714 -42.81 -70.42 47.57
N PHE A 715 -42.15 -70.03 46.48
CA PHE A 715 -40.93 -70.68 46.03
C PHE A 715 -39.96 -69.70 45.36
N PRO A 716 -38.62 -69.85 45.52
CA PRO A 716 -37.64 -69.00 44.85
C PRO A 716 -37.69 -69.15 43.33
N ILE A 717 -37.66 -68.04 42.59
CA ILE A 717 -37.76 -68.04 41.10
C ILE A 717 -36.68 -68.90 40.46
N ASN A 718 -35.41 -68.67 40.79
CA ASN A 718 -34.29 -69.43 40.23
C ASN A 718 -34.38 -70.95 40.50
N LYS A 719 -34.91 -71.35 41.66
CA LYS A 719 -35.13 -72.76 42.00
C LYS A 719 -36.37 -73.31 41.30
N ARG A 720 -37.44 -72.53 41.11
CA ARG A 720 -38.64 -72.95 40.35
C ARG A 720 -38.28 -73.32 38.92
N ILE A 721 -37.49 -72.47 38.26
CA ILE A 721 -37.00 -72.69 36.89
C ILE A 721 -36.10 -73.93 36.84
N LEU A 722 -35.17 -74.08 37.78
CA LEU A 722 -34.31 -75.26 37.86
C LEU A 722 -35.10 -76.55 38.06
N TYR A 723 -36.19 -76.51 38.82
CA TYR A 723 -37.05 -77.67 39.07
C TYR A 723 -37.92 -78.00 37.85
N GLU A 724 -38.36 -76.99 37.09
CA GLU A 724 -39.03 -77.19 35.80
C GLU A 724 -38.11 -77.95 34.83
N TYR A 725 -36.86 -77.50 34.65
CA TYR A 725 -35.88 -78.21 33.80
C TYR A 725 -35.57 -79.62 34.28
N ARG A 726 -35.78 -79.92 35.57
CA ARG A 726 -35.53 -81.23 36.16
C ARG A 726 -36.81 -82.07 36.32
N ASN A 727 -37.95 -81.60 35.80
CA ASN A 727 -39.27 -82.22 35.93
C ASN A 727 -39.61 -82.63 37.38
N LYS A 728 -39.29 -81.77 38.35
CA LYS A 728 -39.58 -82.01 39.78
C LYS A 728 -40.76 -81.17 40.23
N GLU A 729 -41.68 -81.80 40.95
CA GLU A 729 -42.79 -81.11 41.62
C GLU A 729 -42.26 -79.99 42.52
N THR A 730 -42.90 -78.83 42.55
CA THR A 730 -42.49 -77.69 43.38
C THR A 730 -43.51 -77.29 44.42
N CYS A 731 -44.79 -77.64 44.21
CA CYS A 731 -45.85 -77.32 45.16
C CYS A 731 -45.62 -78.06 46.48
N SER A 732 -45.41 -77.31 47.56
CA SER A 732 -45.25 -77.87 48.91
C SER A 732 -46.50 -78.62 49.38
N ILE A 733 -47.68 -78.25 48.87
CA ILE A 733 -48.96 -78.87 49.19
C ILE A 733 -49.08 -80.25 48.51
N CYS A 734 -48.81 -80.34 47.20
CA CYS A 734 -48.83 -81.60 46.46
C CYS A 734 -47.75 -82.59 46.92
N LYS A 735 -46.68 -82.12 47.57
CA LYS A 735 -45.62 -82.96 48.16
C LYS A 735 -45.95 -83.57 49.53
N GLY A 736 -47.10 -83.28 50.13
CA GLY A 736 -47.53 -83.92 51.39
C GLY A 736 -46.81 -83.45 52.66
N LEU A 737 -46.23 -82.25 52.70
CA LEU A 737 -45.60 -81.69 53.91
C LEU A 737 -46.68 -81.14 54.89
N ARG A 738 -46.59 -81.47 56.19
CA ARG A 738 -47.54 -81.00 57.25
C ARG A 738 -47.71 -79.48 57.20
N ARG A 739 -48.97 -79.01 57.18
CA ARG A 739 -49.34 -77.59 57.05
C ARG A 739 -48.94 -76.79 58.30
N LYS A 740 -48.26 -75.65 58.11
CA LYS A 740 -48.08 -74.60 59.13
C LYS A 740 -49.17 -73.53 58.96
N ARG A 741 -49.50 -72.82 60.05
CA ARG A 741 -50.62 -71.84 60.12
C ARG A 741 -50.55 -70.73 59.05
N GLU A 742 -49.34 -70.38 58.61
CA GLU A 742 -49.02 -69.41 57.56
C GLU A 742 -49.49 -69.81 56.14
N HIS A 743 -49.94 -71.05 55.93
CA HIS A 743 -50.46 -71.53 54.63
C HIS A 743 -51.98 -71.38 54.46
N PHE A 744 -52.67 -70.80 55.45
CA PHE A 744 -54.11 -70.53 55.37
C PHE A 744 -54.34 -69.03 55.23
N ILE A 745 -54.78 -68.60 54.04
CA ILE A 745 -55.32 -67.26 53.83
C ILE A 745 -56.83 -67.38 54.06
N GLN A 746 -57.34 -66.80 55.15
CA GLN A 746 -58.79 -66.69 55.35
C GLN A 746 -59.33 -65.55 54.47
N TYR A 747 -60.23 -65.86 53.54
CA TYR A 747 -61.12 -64.87 52.94
C TYR A 747 -62.39 -64.77 53.80
N LYS A 748 -62.74 -63.56 54.25
CA LYS A 748 -64.12 -63.27 54.69
C LYS A 748 -64.99 -63.23 53.43
N LYS A 749 -66.17 -63.86 53.50
CA LYS A 749 -67.23 -63.77 52.49
C LYS A 749 -67.61 -62.33 52.20
#